data_AF-A0A1T3P0Y6-F1
#
_entry.id   AF-A0A1T3P0Y6-F1
#
_cell.length_a   1.000
_cell.length_b   1.000
_cell.length_c   1.000
_cell.angle_alpha   90.00
_cell.angle_beta   90.00
_cell.angle_gamma   90.00
#
_symmetry.space_group_name_H-M   'P 1'
#
loop_
_entity.id
_entity.type
_entity.pdbx_description
1 polymer ?
#
loop_
_entity_poly.entity_id
_entity_poly.type
_entity_poly.pdbx_seq_one_letter_code
_entity_poly.pdbx_strand_id
1 'polypeptide(L)'
;MGTALVAGALGVGAGAQSANAAPVTYNVHCVPPSIGGGPFDFDAQVDLTVAPVKPKYNVGDEVTVTWTWKDAAKNPSSVTVNADAVKPRGKVLVSGAQGGEIAMEGPQKNAQTPGGEKLWLSNMTGTLKITKPGELKLSPGGYTSTANMFGSWDTPCAPNGTPGVGATLAVDGAVKAPTVAFGWNVVRPGAGIEVTGENWPVGPVGVEMCDVDGNACTAEGASGSTLTVDASGKLSGQVRVAADLSDAVRQVRITSGTTSILVAVSVAKDALRHSEPVKYTVRYTPAWGNGPAFDWSPEVALSVSPAKTWYDIGDEVTVGWKWIGQPRNPSSWVVALKDTVTPSGTVRISGAQTGEVRVAGDKGNPATPGGQVLEVNDMKGTFKITKAGRIDLAPAGYGLKVITVASSGTPVGTPAVSQSIMVGAPAQTTLGPDRSLVKPGDPVLLTGDNWPTGQGNPHVQLCQEDGSGCTGSAFTAGTGSVAPGGALTARVTLGANVPPGTYLVKVTVGIVSMSAPITVTSAVVLPRAITATPDRGPSGTKAHVTGQNFSPGAAVVLETLDANLGLTGDTTEVTAGPDGTFAVDLTVTKSGTTQIRAAEKSDRNKMALAPFAVEGGGGPGEEPGTLSMTQAGTGVLLADVPFANRDQTMTGSLNAVTVTDARKGTLGWQLTGSVSDFKADGGYSLPASALSWTPRCVAEPNSASQVVTGSAGTVNGGLLCSSAASTDPAHKTGGVFSANAGLSLAVPAYQAAGTYTGTLTLTVS
;
A
#
# COMPACT_ATOMS: atom_id res chain seq x y z
N MET A 1 -12.22 41.54 -44.26
CA MET A 1 -10.84 41.06 -44.46
C MET A 1 -10.26 40.78 -43.09
N GLY A 2 -9.88 39.53 -42.81
CA GLY A 2 -9.40 39.14 -41.48
C GLY A 2 -9.70 37.68 -41.20
N THR A 3 -8.71 36.85 -41.46
CA THR A 3 -8.64 35.39 -41.50
C THR A 3 -8.89 34.75 -40.13
N ALA A 4 -9.81 33.78 -40.06
CA ALA A 4 -9.92 32.85 -38.93
C ALA A 4 -9.08 31.59 -39.26
N LEU A 5 -7.97 31.39 -38.52
CA LEU A 5 -7.29 30.10 -38.46
C LEU A 5 -8.11 29.15 -37.57
N VAL A 6 -8.77 28.18 -38.20
CA VAL A 6 -9.21 26.95 -37.52
C VAL A 6 -8.07 25.95 -37.70
N ALA A 7 -7.31 25.70 -36.64
CA ALA A 7 -6.37 24.59 -36.59
C ALA A 7 -7.17 23.29 -36.58
N GLY A 8 -7.21 22.61 -37.73
CA GLY A 8 -7.73 21.26 -37.84
C GLY A 8 -6.90 20.30 -36.99
N ALA A 9 -7.59 19.55 -36.13
CA ALA A 9 -7.02 18.40 -35.45
C ALA A 9 -6.45 17.43 -36.49
N LEU A 10 -5.12 17.31 -36.52
CA LEU A 10 -4.45 16.18 -37.16
C LEU A 10 -4.82 14.95 -36.34
N GLY A 11 -5.68 14.11 -36.92
CA GLY A 11 -5.93 12.77 -36.42
C GLY A 11 -4.59 12.05 -36.26
N VAL A 12 -4.31 11.62 -35.03
CA VAL A 12 -3.24 10.69 -34.70
C VAL A 12 -3.48 9.44 -35.55
N GLY A 13 -2.58 9.21 -36.51
CA GLY A 13 -2.64 8.04 -37.38
C GLY A 13 -2.69 6.78 -36.53
N ALA A 14 -3.64 5.89 -36.83
CA ALA A 14 -3.61 4.53 -36.35
C ALA A 14 -2.24 3.93 -36.71
N GLY A 15 -1.38 3.71 -35.71
CA GLY A 15 -0.07 3.13 -35.93
C GLY A 15 -0.22 1.73 -36.53
N ALA A 16 0.52 1.44 -37.60
CA ALA A 16 0.55 0.11 -38.20
C ALA A 16 0.88 -0.93 -37.12
N GLN A 17 0.04 -1.96 -37.01
CA GLN A 17 0.28 -3.08 -36.10
C GLN A 17 1.05 -4.18 -36.84
N SER A 18 1.77 -4.98 -36.08
CA SER A 18 2.42 -6.18 -36.61
C SER A 18 1.36 -7.18 -37.06
N ALA A 19 1.58 -7.82 -38.20
CA ALA A 19 0.63 -8.75 -38.80
C ALA A 19 1.37 -9.92 -39.46
N ASN A 20 0.87 -11.13 -39.25
CA ASN A 20 1.23 -12.28 -40.08
C ASN A 20 0.37 -12.22 -41.35
N ALA A 21 0.98 -12.44 -42.51
CA ALA A 21 0.25 -12.57 -43.75
C ALA A 21 -0.33 -14.00 -43.89
N ALA A 22 -1.20 -14.21 -44.87
CA ALA A 22 -1.57 -15.56 -45.28
C ALA A 22 -0.32 -16.34 -45.75
N PRO A 23 -0.35 -17.69 -45.76
CA PRO A 23 0.77 -18.49 -46.25
C PRO A 23 1.27 -18.01 -47.61
N VAL A 24 2.58 -17.81 -47.72
CA VAL A 24 3.25 -17.31 -48.92
C VAL A 24 3.44 -18.47 -49.87
N THR A 25 2.81 -18.38 -51.05
CA THR A 25 3.10 -19.26 -52.18
C THR A 25 4.14 -18.60 -53.07
N TYR A 26 5.24 -19.29 -53.36
CA TYR A 26 6.29 -18.79 -54.24
C TYR A 26 6.97 -19.92 -55.02
N ASN A 27 7.33 -19.64 -56.27
CA ASN A 27 7.98 -20.60 -57.15
C ASN A 27 9.45 -20.78 -56.76
N VAL A 28 9.91 -22.02 -56.68
CA VAL A 28 11.30 -22.37 -56.35
C VAL A 28 11.89 -23.31 -57.40
N HIS A 29 13.14 -23.02 -57.78
CA HIS A 29 13.97 -23.85 -58.64
C HIS A 29 14.91 -24.70 -57.77
N CYS A 30 14.73 -26.02 -57.79
CA CYS A 30 15.52 -26.96 -57.02
C CYS A 30 16.48 -27.73 -57.92
N VAL A 31 17.73 -27.86 -57.49
CA VAL A 31 18.78 -28.59 -58.22
C VAL A 31 19.23 -29.78 -57.38
N PRO A 32 18.60 -30.95 -57.51
CA PRO A 32 19.01 -32.15 -56.78
C PRO A 32 20.38 -32.68 -57.27
N PRO A 33 21.07 -33.49 -56.45
CA PRO A 33 22.26 -34.21 -56.89
C PRO A 33 21.90 -35.19 -58.01
N SER A 34 22.89 -35.63 -58.80
CA SER A 34 22.67 -36.51 -59.97
C SER A 34 21.92 -37.83 -59.67
N ILE A 35 22.00 -38.34 -58.44
CA ILE A 35 21.25 -39.52 -57.97
C ILE A 35 19.79 -39.21 -57.58
N GLY A 36 19.47 -37.94 -57.33
CA GLY A 36 18.18 -37.44 -56.89
C GLY A 36 17.23 -36.99 -58.01
N GLY A 37 17.64 -37.06 -59.28
CA GLY A 37 16.84 -36.62 -60.43
C GLY A 37 17.39 -35.37 -61.11
N GLY A 38 16.63 -34.81 -62.07
CA GLY A 38 16.97 -33.55 -62.74
C GLY A 38 16.44 -32.32 -62.01
N PRO A 39 16.90 -31.10 -62.35
CA PRO A 39 16.35 -29.85 -61.83
C PRO A 39 14.83 -29.75 -62.06
N PHE A 40 14.12 -29.18 -61.10
CA PHE A 40 12.66 -29.05 -61.15
C PHE A 40 12.20 -27.76 -60.48
N ASP A 41 11.06 -27.25 -60.96
CA ASP A 41 10.37 -26.10 -60.39
C ASP A 41 9.07 -26.55 -59.72
N PHE A 42 8.74 -25.95 -58.58
CA PHE A 42 7.43 -26.10 -57.98
C PHE A 42 7.05 -24.88 -57.14
N ASP A 43 5.75 -24.73 -56.88
CA ASP A 43 5.25 -23.67 -56.01
C ASP A 43 5.27 -24.16 -54.56
N ALA A 44 6.19 -23.62 -53.77
CA ALA A 44 6.27 -23.87 -52.34
C ALA A 44 5.27 -22.97 -51.61
N GLN A 45 4.54 -23.53 -50.65
CA GLN A 45 3.67 -22.75 -49.76
C GLN A 45 4.17 -22.84 -48.32
N VAL A 46 4.45 -21.69 -47.72
CA VAL A 46 5.07 -21.60 -46.40
C VAL A 46 4.42 -20.52 -45.53
N ASP A 47 4.43 -20.74 -44.23
CA ASP A 47 3.88 -19.83 -43.24
C ASP A 47 5.00 -19.40 -42.28
N LEU A 48 5.23 -18.09 -42.21
CA LEU A 48 6.25 -17.48 -41.36
C LEU A 48 5.55 -16.89 -40.14
N THR A 49 5.86 -17.43 -38.97
CA THR A 49 5.29 -16.94 -37.70
C THR A 49 6.40 -16.42 -36.80
N VAL A 50 6.07 -15.43 -35.98
CA VAL A 50 7.02 -14.75 -35.09
C VAL A 50 6.57 -14.88 -33.64
N ALA A 51 7.50 -15.26 -32.76
CA ALA A 51 7.30 -15.37 -31.33
C ALA A 51 8.35 -14.56 -30.55
N PRO A 52 7.94 -13.85 -29.47
CA PRO A 52 6.58 -13.68 -28.99
C PRO A 52 5.73 -12.79 -29.92
N VAL A 53 4.43 -13.10 -30.07
CA VAL A 53 3.51 -12.29 -30.87
C VAL A 53 3.21 -10.99 -30.12
N LYS A 54 3.60 -9.85 -30.69
CA LYS A 54 3.29 -8.53 -30.14
C LYS A 54 2.57 -7.66 -31.18
N PRO A 55 1.65 -6.77 -30.77
CA PRO A 55 1.08 -5.78 -31.68
C PRO A 55 2.15 -4.81 -32.19
N LYS A 56 3.19 -4.54 -31.38
CA LYS A 56 4.33 -3.69 -31.73
C LYS A 56 5.58 -4.15 -30.97
N TYR A 57 6.72 -4.12 -31.63
CA TYR A 57 8.03 -4.51 -31.09
C TYR A 57 8.86 -3.27 -30.76
N ASN A 58 9.90 -3.42 -29.95
CA ASN A 58 10.84 -2.35 -29.64
C ASN A 58 12.22 -2.63 -30.22
N VAL A 59 13.00 -1.59 -30.49
CA VAL A 59 14.43 -1.74 -30.73
C VAL A 59 15.07 -2.44 -29.52
N GLY A 60 15.82 -3.51 -29.78
CA GLY A 60 16.42 -4.38 -28.77
C GLY A 60 15.69 -5.70 -28.56
N ASP A 61 14.43 -5.84 -29.01
CA ASP A 61 13.69 -7.10 -28.94
C ASP A 61 14.40 -8.19 -29.76
N GLU A 62 14.43 -9.41 -29.22
CA GLU A 62 14.81 -10.63 -29.93
C GLU A 62 13.55 -11.45 -30.20
N VAL A 63 13.38 -11.86 -31.46
CA VAL A 63 12.22 -12.65 -31.89
C VAL A 63 12.67 -13.94 -32.55
N THR A 64 11.93 -15.02 -32.31
CA THR A 64 12.10 -16.29 -33.00
C THR A 64 11.13 -16.36 -34.17
N VAL A 65 11.67 -16.59 -35.36
CA VAL A 65 10.90 -16.82 -36.59
C VAL A 65 10.80 -18.31 -36.82
N THR A 66 9.59 -18.80 -37.07
CA THR A 66 9.31 -20.21 -37.40
C THR A 66 8.79 -20.31 -38.82
N TRP A 67 9.43 -21.16 -39.62
CA TRP A 67 9.04 -21.53 -40.96
C TRP A 67 8.27 -22.84 -40.93
N THR A 68 6.99 -22.79 -41.34
CA THR A 68 6.11 -23.96 -41.41
C THR A 68 5.73 -24.24 -42.86
N TRP A 69 5.96 -25.47 -43.31
CA TRP A 69 5.54 -25.91 -44.64
C TRP A 69 4.02 -26.12 -44.68
N LYS A 70 3.34 -25.51 -45.65
CA LYS A 70 1.92 -25.73 -45.94
C LYS A 70 1.71 -26.56 -47.20
N ASP A 71 2.66 -26.51 -48.11
CA ASP A 71 2.79 -27.48 -49.20
C ASP A 71 4.25 -27.91 -49.37
N ALA A 72 4.43 -29.15 -49.82
CA ALA A 72 5.72 -29.83 -49.92
C ALA A 72 6.02 -30.29 -51.36
N ALA A 73 7.30 -30.25 -51.73
CA ALA A 73 7.78 -30.78 -52.99
C ALA A 73 7.49 -32.28 -53.10
N LYS A 74 7.26 -32.77 -54.33
CA LYS A 74 7.30 -34.22 -54.58
C LYS A 74 8.75 -34.69 -54.61
N ASN A 75 9.01 -35.90 -54.10
CA ASN A 75 10.30 -36.57 -54.25
C ASN A 75 10.60 -36.74 -55.76
N PRO A 76 11.61 -36.06 -56.30
CA PRO A 76 11.91 -36.05 -57.74
C PRO A 76 12.60 -37.34 -58.21
N SER A 77 13.04 -38.20 -57.29
CA SER A 77 13.75 -39.44 -57.60
C SER A 77 12.82 -40.65 -57.63
N SER A 78 13.27 -41.73 -58.26
CA SER A 78 12.65 -43.06 -58.15
C SER A 78 13.02 -43.78 -56.86
N VAL A 79 13.89 -43.20 -56.03
CA VAL A 79 14.41 -43.78 -54.79
C VAL A 79 13.52 -43.35 -53.62
N THR A 80 13.19 -44.28 -52.73
CA THR A 80 12.46 -43.96 -51.50
C THR A 80 13.39 -43.23 -50.52
N VAL A 81 12.95 -42.07 -50.03
CA VAL A 81 13.63 -41.34 -48.95
C VAL A 81 13.28 -42.02 -47.62
N ASN A 82 14.27 -42.40 -46.83
CA ASN A 82 14.09 -43.03 -45.52
C ASN A 82 13.50 -42.04 -44.51
N ALA A 83 12.84 -42.57 -43.47
CA ALA A 83 12.46 -41.75 -42.33
C ALA A 83 13.70 -41.12 -41.67
N ASP A 84 13.53 -39.91 -41.12
CA ASP A 84 14.55 -39.15 -40.38
C ASP A 84 15.89 -38.97 -41.13
N ALA A 85 15.82 -38.86 -42.46
CA ALA A 85 16.98 -38.77 -43.34
C ALA A 85 17.25 -37.36 -43.86
N VAL A 86 16.28 -36.44 -43.80
CA VAL A 86 16.39 -35.12 -44.43
C VAL A 86 16.43 -34.00 -43.40
N LYS A 87 17.47 -33.17 -43.47
CA LYS A 87 17.66 -31.99 -42.63
C LYS A 87 17.44 -30.71 -43.45
N PRO A 88 16.42 -29.89 -43.15
CA PRO A 88 16.19 -28.63 -43.85
C PRO A 88 17.00 -27.47 -43.24
N ARG A 89 17.58 -26.64 -44.10
CA ARG A 89 18.22 -25.36 -43.77
C ARG A 89 17.69 -24.30 -44.72
N GLY A 90 17.47 -23.08 -44.24
CA GLY A 90 16.84 -22.03 -45.03
C GLY A 90 17.31 -20.64 -44.66
N LYS A 91 16.83 -19.66 -45.44
CA LYS A 91 17.04 -18.24 -45.17
C LYS A 91 15.70 -17.52 -45.19
N VAL A 92 15.46 -16.67 -44.20
CA VAL A 92 14.38 -15.66 -44.26
C VAL A 92 15.02 -14.30 -44.50
N LEU A 93 14.55 -13.60 -45.52
CA LEU A 93 15.02 -12.27 -45.89
C LEU A 93 14.30 -11.22 -45.03
N VAL A 94 15.09 -10.30 -44.46
CA VAL A 94 14.59 -9.15 -43.68
C VAL A 94 14.76 -7.90 -44.53
N SER A 95 13.69 -7.15 -44.72
CA SER A 95 13.67 -5.90 -45.48
C SER A 95 12.86 -4.81 -44.76
N GLY A 96 12.93 -3.57 -45.23
CA GLY A 96 12.31 -2.41 -44.60
C GLY A 96 13.32 -1.60 -43.78
N ALA A 97 13.00 -1.29 -42.53
CA ALA A 97 13.83 -0.46 -41.65
C ALA A 97 15.19 -1.10 -41.29
N GLN A 98 15.25 -2.44 -41.25
CA GLN A 98 16.46 -3.24 -41.09
C GLN A 98 16.56 -4.22 -42.27
N GLY A 99 17.76 -4.36 -42.83
CA GLY A 99 18.08 -5.37 -43.83
C GLY A 99 18.85 -6.53 -43.21
N GLY A 100 18.77 -7.72 -43.82
CA GLY A 100 19.60 -8.86 -43.43
C GLY A 100 18.97 -10.20 -43.82
N GLU A 101 19.61 -11.28 -43.37
CA GLU A 101 19.11 -12.66 -43.54
C GLU A 101 19.09 -13.36 -42.19
N ILE A 102 18.03 -14.11 -41.91
CA ILE A 102 17.92 -15.00 -40.75
C ILE A 102 18.26 -16.40 -41.24
N ALA A 103 19.30 -17.00 -40.65
CA ALA A 103 19.60 -18.41 -40.87
C ALA A 103 18.56 -19.27 -40.15
N MET A 104 17.93 -20.17 -40.90
CA MET A 104 16.90 -21.07 -40.42
C MET A 104 17.42 -22.50 -40.43
N GLU A 105 17.15 -23.26 -39.38
CA GLU A 105 17.47 -24.69 -39.33
C GLU A 105 16.31 -25.48 -38.71
N GLY A 106 16.03 -26.66 -39.27
CA GLY A 106 15.07 -27.61 -38.73
C GLY A 106 15.74 -28.93 -38.32
N PRO A 107 15.10 -29.73 -37.46
CA PRO A 107 15.61 -31.04 -37.08
C PRO A 107 15.65 -31.99 -38.29
N GLN A 108 16.58 -32.95 -38.31
CA GLN A 108 16.61 -34.01 -39.31
C GLN A 108 15.46 -34.98 -39.04
N LYS A 109 14.30 -34.72 -39.64
CA LYS A 109 13.06 -35.44 -39.37
C LYS A 109 12.13 -35.34 -40.57
N ASN A 110 11.73 -36.50 -41.09
CA ASN A 110 10.76 -36.66 -42.17
C ASN A 110 10.16 -38.07 -42.10
N ALA A 111 8.97 -38.27 -42.64
CA ALA A 111 8.43 -39.62 -42.85
C ALA A 111 9.18 -40.32 -43.98
N GLN A 112 9.13 -41.66 -44.02
CA GLN A 112 9.57 -42.40 -45.19
C GLN A 112 8.72 -41.99 -46.40
N THR A 113 9.34 -41.59 -47.51
CA THR A 113 8.67 -40.99 -48.67
C THR A 113 9.11 -41.68 -49.96
N PRO A 114 8.25 -42.53 -50.55
CA PRO A 114 8.45 -43.10 -51.88
C PRO A 114 8.70 -42.06 -52.98
N GLY A 115 9.26 -42.50 -54.11
CA GLY A 115 9.43 -41.65 -55.29
C GLY A 115 8.10 -41.07 -55.79
N GLY A 116 8.07 -39.79 -56.13
CA GLY A 116 6.87 -39.09 -56.59
C GLY A 116 5.87 -38.65 -55.50
N GLU A 117 6.04 -39.08 -54.24
CA GLU A 117 5.21 -38.63 -53.10
C GLU A 117 5.71 -37.31 -52.49
N LYS A 118 4.83 -36.60 -51.74
CA LYS A 118 5.20 -35.34 -51.09
C LYS A 118 6.18 -35.57 -49.94
N LEU A 119 7.36 -34.95 -50.04
CA LEU A 119 8.40 -34.98 -49.02
C LEU A 119 8.22 -33.84 -48.03
N TRP A 120 7.55 -34.12 -46.91
CA TRP A 120 7.35 -33.15 -45.84
C TRP A 120 8.62 -32.97 -45.01
N LEU A 121 9.16 -31.75 -45.05
CA LEU A 121 10.29 -31.33 -44.25
C LEU A 121 9.82 -30.83 -42.88
N SER A 122 10.68 -30.96 -41.88
CA SER A 122 10.44 -30.38 -40.57
C SER A 122 10.40 -28.84 -40.62
N ASN A 123 9.73 -28.24 -39.63
CA ASN A 123 9.73 -26.79 -39.46
C ASN A 123 11.14 -26.30 -39.12
N MET A 124 11.48 -25.11 -39.61
CA MET A 124 12.77 -24.48 -39.32
C MET A 124 12.57 -23.28 -38.39
N THR A 125 13.55 -23.01 -37.54
CA THR A 125 13.55 -21.83 -36.66
C THR A 125 14.83 -21.03 -36.82
N GLY A 126 14.74 -19.71 -36.62
CA GLY A 126 15.87 -18.79 -36.58
C GLY A 126 15.55 -17.57 -35.73
N THR A 127 16.58 -16.89 -35.22
CA THR A 127 16.41 -15.72 -34.34
C THR A 127 16.76 -14.42 -35.05
N LEU A 128 16.00 -13.36 -34.76
CA LEU A 128 16.21 -12.01 -35.27
C LEU A 128 16.32 -11.04 -34.10
N LYS A 129 17.42 -10.30 -34.04
CA LYS A 129 17.56 -9.12 -33.16
C LYS A 129 17.14 -7.87 -33.92
N ILE A 130 16.19 -7.12 -33.34
CA ILE A 130 15.68 -5.87 -33.92
C ILE A 130 16.56 -4.71 -33.47
N THR A 131 17.14 -3.99 -34.43
CA THR A 131 18.15 -2.93 -34.17
C THR A 131 17.76 -1.55 -34.66
N LYS A 132 16.71 -1.45 -35.49
CA LYS A 132 16.25 -0.18 -36.07
C LYS A 132 14.74 -0.03 -35.91
N PRO A 133 14.24 1.18 -35.58
CA PRO A 133 12.82 1.45 -35.53
C PRO A 133 12.23 1.57 -36.94
N GLY A 134 10.95 1.26 -37.07
CA GLY A 134 10.21 1.25 -38.33
C GLY A 134 9.66 -0.13 -38.69
N GLU A 135 9.14 -0.26 -39.92
CA GLU A 135 8.52 -1.50 -40.38
C GLU A 135 9.57 -2.50 -40.89
N LEU A 136 9.52 -3.74 -40.38
CA LEU A 136 10.33 -4.86 -40.87
C LEU A 136 9.44 -5.87 -41.59
N LYS A 137 9.88 -6.35 -42.74
CA LYS A 137 9.19 -7.35 -43.56
C LYS A 137 10.04 -8.60 -43.66
N LEU A 138 9.42 -9.73 -43.33
CA LEU A 138 10.01 -11.07 -43.41
C LEU A 138 9.46 -11.79 -44.63
N SER A 139 10.34 -12.19 -45.53
CA SER A 139 10.01 -12.96 -46.73
C SER A 139 10.78 -14.28 -46.75
N PRO A 140 10.18 -15.38 -47.20
CA PRO A 140 10.92 -16.63 -47.38
C PRO A 140 12.02 -16.44 -48.43
N GLY A 141 13.18 -17.04 -48.21
CA GLY A 141 14.30 -17.05 -49.13
C GLY A 141 14.58 -18.44 -49.69
N GLY A 142 15.82 -18.65 -50.15
CA GLY A 142 16.28 -19.96 -50.57
C GLY A 142 16.44 -20.92 -49.40
N TYR A 143 16.30 -22.21 -49.69
CA TYR A 143 16.50 -23.28 -48.72
C TYR A 143 17.25 -24.46 -49.34
N THR A 144 17.85 -25.28 -48.51
CA THR A 144 18.58 -26.48 -48.87
C THR A 144 18.04 -27.63 -48.04
N SER A 145 17.65 -28.71 -48.70
CA SER A 145 17.39 -29.99 -48.04
C SER A 145 18.64 -30.86 -48.14
N THR A 146 19.17 -31.27 -47.00
CA THR A 146 20.30 -32.20 -46.92
C THR A 146 19.78 -33.60 -46.65
N ALA A 147 19.86 -34.48 -47.64
CA ALA A 147 19.49 -35.87 -47.51
C ALA A 147 20.71 -36.71 -47.13
N ASN A 148 20.63 -37.40 -45.99
CA ASN A 148 21.67 -38.27 -45.46
C ASN A 148 21.32 -39.73 -45.78
N MET A 149 21.42 -40.08 -47.06
CA MET A 149 21.17 -41.43 -47.56
C MET A 149 22.30 -41.82 -48.51
N PHE A 150 23.07 -42.85 -48.14
CA PHE A 150 24.25 -43.29 -48.88
C PHE A 150 25.31 -42.19 -49.08
N GLY A 151 25.40 -41.25 -48.14
CA GLY A 151 26.19 -40.02 -48.23
C GLY A 151 25.37 -38.80 -47.79
N SER A 152 26.01 -37.63 -47.67
CA SER A 152 25.33 -36.35 -47.42
C SER A 152 25.17 -35.61 -48.74
N TRP A 153 23.93 -35.36 -49.14
CA TRP A 153 23.62 -34.72 -50.41
C TRP A 153 22.74 -33.50 -50.22
N ASP A 154 23.21 -32.36 -50.72
CA ASP A 154 22.48 -31.09 -50.66
C ASP A 154 21.65 -30.90 -51.93
N THR A 155 20.37 -30.61 -51.75
CA THR A 155 19.48 -30.13 -52.81
C THR A 155 19.17 -28.65 -52.54
N PRO A 156 19.94 -27.71 -53.13
CA PRO A 156 19.62 -26.30 -53.03
C PRO A 156 18.38 -25.96 -53.85
N CYS A 157 17.51 -25.15 -53.25
CA CYS A 157 16.30 -24.59 -53.84
C CYS A 157 16.34 -23.07 -53.73
N ALA A 158 16.35 -22.40 -54.89
CA ALA A 158 16.38 -20.95 -54.98
C ALA A 158 15.01 -20.41 -55.43
N PRO A 159 14.52 -19.30 -54.85
CA PRO A 159 13.30 -18.66 -55.34
C PRO A 159 13.47 -18.17 -56.78
N ASN A 160 12.49 -18.46 -57.64
CA ASN A 160 12.44 -17.97 -59.01
C ASN A 160 11.59 -16.69 -59.06
N GLY A 161 12.20 -15.58 -58.62
CA GLY A 161 11.54 -14.29 -58.43
C GLY A 161 11.53 -13.85 -56.97
N THR A 162 10.93 -12.68 -56.69
CA THR A 162 10.85 -12.11 -55.34
C THR A 162 9.66 -12.69 -54.57
N PRO A 163 9.88 -13.46 -53.49
CA PRO A 163 8.78 -14.02 -52.71
C PRO A 163 7.95 -12.94 -52.00
N GLY A 164 6.68 -13.24 -51.75
CA GLY A 164 5.80 -12.37 -50.98
C GLY A 164 6.27 -12.17 -49.52
N VAL A 165 5.67 -11.19 -48.83
CA VAL A 165 5.92 -10.95 -47.41
C VAL A 165 5.07 -11.91 -46.58
N GLY A 166 5.71 -12.71 -45.72
CA GLY A 166 5.04 -13.66 -44.83
C GLY A 166 4.69 -13.08 -43.46
N ALA A 167 5.48 -12.13 -42.97
CA ALA A 167 5.17 -11.41 -41.74
C ALA A 167 5.71 -9.97 -41.77
N THR A 168 4.97 -9.05 -41.17
CA THR A 168 5.36 -7.65 -41.01
C THR A 168 5.42 -7.31 -39.52
N LEU A 169 6.53 -6.75 -39.06
CA LEU A 169 6.76 -6.33 -37.69
C LEU A 169 6.81 -4.80 -37.63
N ALA A 170 5.94 -4.20 -36.84
CA ALA A 170 5.99 -2.77 -36.54
C ALA A 170 6.91 -2.54 -35.34
N VAL A 171 7.98 -1.76 -35.52
CA VAL A 171 8.99 -1.51 -34.47
C VAL A 171 8.95 -0.05 -34.02
N ASP A 172 8.72 0.17 -32.72
CA ASP A 172 8.89 1.46 -32.07
C ASP A 172 10.35 1.78 -31.76
N GLY A 173 10.68 3.07 -31.83
CA GLY A 173 11.97 3.60 -31.38
C GLY A 173 12.11 3.75 -29.86
N ALA A 174 11.06 3.45 -29.10
CA ALA A 174 11.11 3.46 -27.65
C ALA A 174 11.88 2.22 -27.15
N VAL A 175 13.15 2.41 -26.82
CA VAL A 175 13.91 1.43 -26.02
C VAL A 175 13.22 1.34 -24.66
N LYS A 176 12.94 0.12 -24.18
CA LYS A 176 12.36 -0.10 -22.85
C LYS A 176 13.21 0.66 -21.82
N ALA A 177 12.57 1.48 -20.99
CA ALA A 177 13.29 2.31 -20.04
C ALA A 177 14.15 1.44 -19.10
N PRO A 178 15.35 1.91 -18.70
CA PRO A 178 16.17 1.20 -17.76
C PRO A 178 15.46 1.14 -16.40
N THR A 179 15.62 0.02 -15.70
CA THR A 179 15.03 -0.18 -14.38
C THR A 179 16.11 -0.27 -13.32
N VAL A 180 15.80 0.14 -12.09
CA VAL A 180 16.66 -0.02 -10.93
C VAL A 180 15.81 -0.43 -9.74
N ALA A 181 16.24 -1.48 -9.05
CA ALA A 181 15.67 -1.90 -7.78
C ALA A 181 16.79 -2.07 -6.76
N PHE A 182 16.65 -1.39 -5.63
CA PHE A 182 17.53 -1.55 -4.48
C PHE A 182 16.95 -2.61 -3.56
N GLY A 183 17.79 -3.49 -3.03
CA GLY A 183 17.36 -4.45 -2.00
C GLY A 183 16.82 -3.77 -0.74
N TRP A 184 17.36 -2.59 -0.43
CA TRP A 184 16.97 -1.76 0.71
C TRP A 184 17.22 -0.28 0.39
N ASN A 185 16.33 0.60 0.85
CA ASN A 185 16.42 2.04 0.62
C ASN A 185 16.64 2.86 1.91
N VAL A 186 16.74 2.20 3.07
CA VAL A 186 17.15 2.78 4.34
C VAL A 186 18.41 2.05 4.78
N VAL A 187 19.55 2.75 4.82
CA VAL A 187 20.87 2.13 4.91
C VAL A 187 21.79 2.96 5.78
N ARG A 188 22.87 2.35 6.26
CA ARG A 188 23.86 3.05 7.07
C ARG A 188 25.01 3.61 6.26
N PRO A 189 25.70 4.62 6.81
CA PRO A 189 27.03 4.95 6.34
C PRO A 189 27.93 3.70 6.34
N GLY A 190 28.61 3.43 5.23
CA GLY A 190 29.50 2.28 5.04
C GLY A 190 28.82 1.01 4.50
N ALA A 191 27.48 0.99 4.39
CA ALA A 191 26.74 -0.19 3.94
C ALA A 191 26.86 -0.42 2.43
N GLY A 192 26.79 -1.68 2.01
CA GLY A 192 26.59 -2.09 0.62
C GLY A 192 25.10 -2.32 0.33
N ILE A 193 24.61 -1.80 -0.78
CA ILE A 193 23.23 -1.95 -1.24
C ILE A 193 23.24 -2.84 -2.48
N GLU A 194 22.61 -4.01 -2.41
CA GLU A 194 22.38 -4.82 -3.60
C GLU A 194 21.46 -4.08 -4.58
N VAL A 195 21.89 -3.99 -5.83
CA VAL A 195 21.15 -3.33 -6.91
C VAL A 195 20.94 -4.29 -8.06
N THR A 196 19.72 -4.29 -8.59
CA THR A 196 19.35 -5.02 -9.81
C THR A 196 18.66 -4.10 -10.79
N GLY A 197 18.71 -4.42 -12.09
CA GLY A 197 18.06 -3.64 -13.12
C GLY A 197 18.11 -4.31 -14.49
N GLU A 198 17.33 -3.80 -15.43
CA GLU A 198 17.25 -4.28 -16.81
C GLU A 198 17.29 -3.10 -17.80
N ASN A 199 17.53 -3.41 -19.07
CA ASN A 199 17.51 -2.46 -20.20
C ASN A 199 18.56 -1.34 -20.08
N TRP A 200 19.68 -1.64 -19.44
CA TRP A 200 20.81 -0.73 -19.33
C TRP A 200 21.73 -0.82 -20.56
N PRO A 201 22.29 0.29 -21.04
CA PRO A 201 23.36 0.26 -22.03
C PRO A 201 24.56 -0.54 -21.50
N VAL A 202 25.11 -1.44 -22.34
CA VAL A 202 26.32 -2.20 -22.00
C VAL A 202 27.52 -1.25 -22.00
N GLY A 203 28.24 -1.19 -20.90
CA GLY A 203 29.36 -0.28 -20.74
C GLY A 203 29.79 -0.10 -19.28
N PRO A 204 30.79 0.77 -19.03
CA PRO A 204 31.19 1.12 -17.68
C PRO A 204 30.04 1.81 -16.94
N VAL A 205 29.83 1.41 -15.68
CA VAL A 205 28.80 1.98 -14.82
C VAL A 205 29.43 3.02 -13.90
N GLY A 206 28.90 4.24 -13.92
CA GLY A 206 29.21 5.29 -12.96
C GLY A 206 28.20 5.27 -11.81
N VAL A 207 28.68 5.43 -10.58
CA VAL A 207 27.84 5.54 -9.38
C VAL A 207 28.28 6.77 -8.60
N GLU A 208 27.33 7.65 -8.32
CA GLU A 208 27.57 8.87 -7.55
C GLU A 208 26.51 9.02 -6.46
N MET A 209 26.88 9.64 -5.35
CA MET A 209 25.97 10.05 -4.29
C MET A 209 25.71 11.55 -4.41
N CYS A 210 24.44 11.91 -4.52
CA CYS A 210 23.95 13.27 -4.69
C CYS A 210 23.25 13.76 -3.41
N ASP A 211 22.95 15.06 -3.37
CA ASP A 211 22.00 15.57 -2.39
C ASP A 211 20.56 15.07 -2.65
N VAL A 212 19.62 15.51 -1.81
CA VAL A 212 18.21 15.08 -1.87
C VAL A 212 17.54 15.46 -3.21
N ASP A 213 17.99 16.54 -3.84
CA ASP A 213 17.46 17.08 -5.10
C ASP A 213 18.14 16.46 -6.33
N GLY A 214 19.10 15.55 -6.13
CA GLY A 214 19.87 14.94 -7.22
C GLY A 214 20.95 15.84 -7.81
N ASN A 215 21.31 16.90 -7.09
CA ASN A 215 22.41 17.81 -7.40
C ASN A 215 23.67 17.42 -6.59
N ALA A 216 24.73 18.21 -6.72
CA ALA A 216 25.98 18.06 -5.96
C ALA A 216 26.49 16.60 -5.87
N CYS A 217 26.44 15.87 -6.99
CA CYS A 217 26.81 14.46 -7.04
C CYS A 217 28.32 14.26 -6.95
N THR A 218 28.73 13.30 -6.14
CA THR A 218 30.15 12.97 -5.92
C THR A 218 30.36 11.46 -5.97
N ALA A 219 31.44 11.02 -6.61
CA ALA A 219 31.80 9.60 -6.67
C ALA A 219 32.35 9.11 -5.32
N GLU A 220 32.96 9.99 -4.52
CA GLU A 220 33.50 9.69 -3.20
C GLU A 220 32.43 9.12 -2.27
N GLY A 221 31.23 9.70 -2.30
CA GLY A 221 30.08 9.27 -1.50
C GLY A 221 29.55 7.88 -1.85
N ALA A 222 29.98 7.31 -2.98
CA ALA A 222 29.63 5.97 -3.44
C ALA A 222 30.86 5.08 -3.76
N SER A 223 32.01 5.42 -3.18
CA SER A 223 33.30 4.80 -3.53
C SER A 223 33.35 3.30 -3.16
N GLY A 224 33.89 2.49 -4.09
CA GLY A 224 33.95 1.03 -3.94
C GLY A 224 32.67 0.29 -4.37
N SER A 225 31.75 0.97 -5.06
CA SER A 225 30.62 0.33 -5.74
C SER A 225 31.09 -0.62 -6.85
N THR A 226 30.39 -1.74 -7.04
CA THR A 226 30.77 -2.84 -7.94
C THR A 226 29.74 -3.12 -9.02
N LEU A 227 28.90 -2.14 -9.37
CA LEU A 227 27.85 -2.33 -10.37
C LEU A 227 28.42 -2.64 -11.75
N THR A 228 27.76 -3.57 -12.44
CA THR A 228 28.09 -3.98 -13.79
C THR A 228 26.83 -4.17 -14.62
N VAL A 229 26.95 -3.98 -15.93
CA VAL A 229 25.90 -4.30 -16.90
C VAL A 229 26.42 -5.44 -17.78
N ASP A 230 25.71 -6.57 -17.79
CA ASP A 230 26.08 -7.72 -18.63
C ASP A 230 25.71 -7.51 -20.10
N ALA A 231 26.08 -8.45 -20.98
CA ALA A 231 25.82 -8.37 -22.42
C ALA A 231 24.32 -8.31 -22.79
N SER A 232 23.43 -8.68 -21.88
CA SER A 232 21.97 -8.62 -22.05
C SER A 232 21.36 -7.29 -21.60
N GLY A 233 22.16 -6.38 -21.03
CA GLY A 233 21.68 -5.12 -20.46
C GLY A 233 21.14 -5.25 -19.03
N LYS A 234 21.50 -6.33 -18.32
CA LYS A 234 21.13 -6.52 -16.92
C LYS A 234 22.14 -5.86 -16.00
N LEU A 235 21.65 -4.93 -15.17
CA LEU A 235 22.43 -4.28 -14.12
C LEU A 235 22.46 -5.17 -12.87
N SER A 236 23.65 -5.41 -12.32
CA SER A 236 23.80 -6.12 -11.03
C SER A 236 25.07 -5.71 -10.28
N GLY A 237 25.04 -5.84 -8.95
CA GLY A 237 26.18 -5.59 -8.07
C GLY A 237 25.78 -4.78 -6.84
N GLN A 238 26.76 -4.15 -6.19
CA GLN A 238 26.51 -3.33 -5.00
C GLN A 238 26.84 -1.85 -5.20
N VAL A 239 26.00 -0.98 -4.63
CA VAL A 239 26.32 0.42 -4.36
C VAL A 239 26.88 0.53 -2.95
N ARG A 240 28.06 1.12 -2.78
CA ARG A 240 28.69 1.26 -1.46
C ARG A 240 28.52 2.67 -0.92
N VAL A 241 27.78 2.82 0.18
CA VAL A 241 27.57 4.10 0.84
C VAL A 241 28.83 4.49 1.62
N ALA A 242 29.35 5.70 1.44
CA ALA A 242 30.51 6.16 2.19
C ALA A 242 30.25 6.20 3.71
N ALA A 243 31.28 5.90 4.51
CA ALA A 243 31.16 5.68 5.95
C ALA A 243 31.03 6.97 6.79
N ASP A 244 31.41 8.11 6.22
CA ASP A 244 31.43 9.43 6.84
C ASP A 244 30.17 10.26 6.55
N LEU A 245 29.23 9.73 5.76
CA LEU A 245 27.98 10.42 5.45
C LEU A 245 27.13 10.63 6.70
N SER A 246 26.60 11.84 6.83
CA SER A 246 25.60 12.19 7.84
C SER A 246 24.23 11.59 7.52
N ASP A 247 23.39 11.50 8.55
CA ASP A 247 21.99 11.12 8.39
C ASP A 247 21.30 12.15 7.46
N ALA A 248 20.78 11.68 6.33
CA ALA A 248 20.15 12.49 5.29
C ALA A 248 19.54 11.59 4.22
N VAL A 249 18.54 12.09 3.51
CA VAL A 249 18.15 11.50 2.23
C VAL A 249 19.05 12.04 1.13
N ARG A 250 19.44 11.11 0.25
CA ARG A 250 20.36 11.33 -0.85
C ARG A 250 19.80 10.64 -2.09
N GLN A 251 20.24 11.07 -3.26
CA GLN A 251 19.98 10.33 -4.49
C GLN A 251 21.25 9.56 -4.89
N VAL A 252 21.10 8.29 -5.22
CA VAL A 252 22.15 7.54 -5.91
C VAL A 252 21.95 7.72 -7.40
N ARG A 253 22.92 8.34 -8.07
CA ARG A 253 22.94 8.43 -9.53
C ARG A 253 23.68 7.22 -10.08
N ILE A 254 23.00 6.46 -10.92
CA ILE A 254 23.58 5.36 -11.69
C ILE A 254 23.60 5.75 -13.16
N THR A 255 24.77 5.69 -13.78
CA THR A 255 24.98 6.09 -15.17
C THR A 255 25.61 4.95 -15.97
N SER A 256 25.11 4.66 -17.16
CA SER A 256 25.79 3.81 -18.15
C SER A 256 25.55 4.37 -19.55
N GLY A 257 26.63 4.65 -20.29
CA GLY A 257 26.53 5.35 -21.57
C GLY A 257 25.89 6.73 -21.41
N THR A 258 24.80 6.98 -22.14
CA THR A 258 24.00 8.23 -22.05
C THR A 258 22.83 8.15 -21.07
N THR A 259 22.60 6.97 -20.48
CA THR A 259 21.49 6.73 -19.55
C THR A 259 21.92 7.09 -18.14
N SER A 260 21.07 7.85 -17.42
CA SER A 260 21.24 8.18 -16.01
C SER A 260 19.92 8.03 -15.26
N ILE A 261 19.93 7.36 -14.11
CA ILE A 261 18.77 7.22 -13.21
C ILE A 261 19.19 7.66 -11.81
N LEU A 262 18.31 8.42 -11.15
CA LEU A 262 18.42 8.80 -9.73
C LEU A 262 17.47 7.93 -8.91
N VAL A 263 17.98 7.35 -7.83
CA VAL A 263 17.20 6.55 -6.87
C VAL A 263 17.40 7.11 -5.46
N ALA A 264 16.32 7.40 -4.77
CA ALA A 264 16.38 7.93 -3.41
C ALA A 264 16.84 6.85 -2.41
N VAL A 265 17.76 7.23 -1.53
CA VAL A 265 18.21 6.43 -0.41
C VAL A 265 18.23 7.27 0.87
N SER A 266 17.77 6.66 1.95
CA SER A 266 17.78 7.20 3.30
C SER A 266 19.03 6.70 4.02
N VAL A 267 19.99 7.60 4.24
CA VAL A 267 21.17 7.31 5.06
C VAL A 267 20.81 7.61 6.51
N ALA A 268 20.87 6.60 7.37
CA ALA A 268 20.55 6.71 8.79
C ALA A 268 21.43 5.77 9.61
N LYS A 269 22.20 6.31 10.57
CA LYS A 269 23.14 5.56 11.43
C LYS A 269 22.51 4.42 12.23
N ASP A 270 21.24 4.53 12.55
CA ASP A 270 20.48 3.54 13.32
C ASP A 270 19.78 2.49 12.45
N ALA A 271 19.87 2.58 11.11
CA ALA A 271 19.22 1.62 10.22
C ALA A 271 19.70 0.17 10.45
N LEU A 272 18.91 -0.78 9.95
CA LEU A 272 19.19 -2.20 10.09
C LEU A 272 20.45 -2.59 9.29
N ARG A 273 21.15 -3.60 9.79
CA ARG A 273 22.25 -4.23 9.06
C ARG A 273 21.70 -5.28 8.11
N HIS A 274 22.15 -5.28 6.86
CA HIS A 274 21.75 -6.27 5.86
C HIS A 274 22.98 -6.99 5.33
N SER A 275 23.27 -8.16 5.91
CA SER A 275 24.36 -9.06 5.52
C SER A 275 25.71 -8.37 5.32
N GLU A 276 26.05 -7.49 6.25
CA GLU A 276 27.29 -6.73 6.17
C GLU A 276 28.50 -7.62 6.51
N PRO A 277 29.56 -7.62 5.69
CA PRO A 277 30.81 -8.30 6.02
C PRO A 277 31.42 -7.78 7.32
N VAL A 278 31.69 -8.70 8.24
CA VAL A 278 32.34 -8.42 9.52
C VAL A 278 33.64 -9.21 9.58
N LYS A 279 34.76 -8.48 9.62
CA LYS A 279 36.06 -9.02 9.96
C LYS A 279 36.26 -8.99 11.47
N TYR A 280 36.56 -10.12 12.08
CA TYR A 280 36.73 -10.23 13.53
C TYR A 280 37.84 -11.22 13.88
N THR A 281 38.57 -10.98 14.96
CA THR A 281 39.69 -11.83 15.39
C THR A 281 39.19 -12.97 16.27
N VAL A 282 39.68 -14.18 16.03
CA VAL A 282 39.47 -15.36 16.87
C VAL A 282 40.81 -15.91 17.35
N ARG A 283 40.87 -16.29 18.62
CA ARG A 283 41.98 -17.05 19.21
C ARG A 283 41.69 -18.53 19.04
N TYR A 284 42.54 -19.24 18.30
CA TYR A 284 42.52 -20.69 18.21
C TYR A 284 43.46 -21.31 19.23
N THR A 285 42.98 -22.36 19.89
CA THR A 285 43.81 -23.26 20.70
C THR A 285 43.73 -24.66 20.10
N PRO A 286 44.72 -25.07 19.28
CA PRO A 286 44.75 -26.41 18.70
C PRO A 286 44.77 -27.49 19.78
N ALA A 287 44.25 -28.68 19.45
CA ALA A 287 44.38 -29.84 20.32
C ALA A 287 45.86 -30.17 20.57
N TRP A 288 46.17 -30.78 21.72
CA TRP A 288 47.54 -31.07 22.14
C TRP A 288 48.33 -31.78 21.02
N GLY A 289 49.49 -31.21 20.67
CA GLY A 289 50.32 -31.72 19.57
C GLY A 289 49.81 -31.36 18.16
N ASN A 290 49.14 -30.22 17.97
CA ASN A 290 48.80 -29.70 16.63
C ASN A 290 49.30 -28.26 16.36
N GLY A 291 50.18 -27.74 17.23
CA GLY A 291 50.78 -26.42 17.09
C GLY A 291 50.42 -25.45 18.23
N PRO A 292 51.04 -24.27 18.26
CA PRO A 292 50.75 -23.25 19.26
C PRO A 292 49.40 -22.57 18.98
N ALA A 293 48.83 -21.94 20.02
CA ALA A 293 47.67 -21.08 19.85
C ALA A 293 48.00 -19.91 18.90
N PHE A 294 47.06 -19.50 18.06
CA PHE A 294 47.24 -18.39 17.11
C PHE A 294 45.98 -17.54 16.98
N ASP A 295 46.14 -16.31 16.49
CA ASP A 295 45.02 -15.45 16.13
C ASP A 295 44.78 -15.51 14.62
N TRP A 296 43.51 -15.48 14.23
CA TRP A 296 43.09 -15.39 12.83
C TRP A 296 41.90 -14.45 12.71
N SER A 297 41.86 -13.69 11.63
CA SER A 297 40.78 -12.71 11.40
C SER A 297 40.05 -13.03 10.10
N PRO A 298 39.12 -14.01 10.10
CA PRO A 298 38.27 -14.25 8.94
C PRO A 298 37.28 -13.10 8.77
N GLU A 299 36.60 -13.10 7.63
CA GLU A 299 35.55 -12.14 7.31
C GLU A 299 34.28 -12.89 6.93
N VAL A 300 33.16 -12.54 7.55
CA VAL A 300 31.89 -13.28 7.42
C VAL A 300 30.72 -12.34 7.21
N ALA A 301 29.73 -12.77 6.46
CA ALA A 301 28.47 -12.07 6.32
C ALA A 301 27.33 -12.99 6.78
N LEU A 302 26.51 -12.52 7.72
CA LEU A 302 25.35 -13.24 8.21
C LEU A 302 24.10 -12.81 7.46
N SER A 303 23.24 -13.74 7.08
CA SER A 303 21.97 -13.44 6.41
C SER A 303 20.81 -14.12 7.12
N VAL A 304 19.59 -13.71 6.79
CA VAL A 304 18.36 -14.32 7.29
C VAL A 304 17.46 -14.74 6.14
N SER A 305 16.79 -15.89 6.28
CA SER A 305 15.83 -16.42 5.32
C SER A 305 14.61 -17.01 6.03
N PRO A 306 13.37 -16.73 5.56
CA PRO A 306 13.04 -15.82 4.46
C PRO A 306 13.32 -14.36 4.84
N ALA A 307 13.85 -13.56 3.91
CA ALA A 307 14.07 -12.14 4.14
C ALA A 307 12.74 -11.40 4.11
N LYS A 308 12.37 -10.77 5.23
CA LYS A 308 11.18 -9.93 5.38
C LYS A 308 11.55 -8.51 5.80
N THR A 309 10.66 -7.56 5.49
CA THR A 309 10.71 -6.18 6.00
C THR A 309 10.53 -6.12 7.52
N TRP A 310 9.65 -6.97 8.06
CA TRP A 310 9.51 -7.24 9.49
C TRP A 310 9.07 -8.70 9.70
N TYR A 311 9.29 -9.21 10.91
CA TYR A 311 8.96 -10.56 11.33
C TYR A 311 7.89 -10.54 12.43
N ASP A 312 7.20 -11.65 12.62
CA ASP A 312 6.22 -11.81 13.68
C ASP A 312 6.77 -12.67 14.83
N ILE A 313 6.23 -12.47 16.04
CA ILE A 313 6.55 -13.38 17.15
C ILE A 313 6.07 -14.77 16.77
N GLY A 314 6.95 -15.76 16.91
CA GLY A 314 6.70 -17.15 16.53
C GLY A 314 7.30 -17.56 15.19
N ASP A 315 7.73 -16.61 14.35
CA ASP A 315 8.45 -16.91 13.11
C ASP A 315 9.72 -17.73 13.40
N GLU A 316 9.96 -18.75 12.56
CA GLU A 316 11.21 -19.49 12.53
C GLU A 316 12.09 -18.93 11.40
N VAL A 317 13.31 -18.51 11.75
CA VAL A 317 14.23 -17.83 10.84
C VAL A 317 15.49 -18.66 10.68
N THR A 318 15.90 -18.89 9.43
CA THR A 318 17.19 -19.48 9.10
C THR A 318 18.25 -18.39 9.03
N VAL A 319 19.30 -18.52 9.84
CA VAL A 319 20.50 -17.69 9.78
C VAL A 319 21.49 -18.37 8.84
N GLY A 320 21.88 -17.68 7.77
CA GLY A 320 22.99 -18.05 6.91
C GLY A 320 24.29 -17.43 7.41
N TRP A 321 25.39 -18.16 7.27
CA TRP A 321 26.74 -17.69 7.54
C TRP A 321 27.59 -17.91 6.30
N LYS A 322 27.94 -16.81 5.65
CA LYS A 322 28.75 -16.82 4.43
C LYS A 322 30.20 -16.45 4.73
N TRP A 323 31.14 -17.27 4.26
CA TRP A 323 32.56 -16.94 4.32
C TRP A 323 32.93 -15.97 3.21
N ILE A 324 33.39 -14.77 3.58
CA ILE A 324 33.96 -13.78 2.66
C ILE A 324 35.48 -13.90 2.67
N GLY A 325 36.06 -13.95 3.87
CA GLY A 325 37.45 -14.28 4.13
C GLY A 325 37.53 -15.60 4.87
N GLN A 326 38.11 -16.61 4.22
CA GLN A 326 38.12 -18.00 4.68
C GLN A 326 38.92 -18.19 5.98
N PRO A 327 38.59 -19.21 6.79
CA PRO A 327 39.37 -19.56 7.96
C PRO A 327 40.73 -20.16 7.57
N ARG A 328 41.58 -20.37 8.57
CA ARG A 328 42.88 -21.04 8.42
C ARG A 328 42.80 -22.46 8.96
N ASN A 329 43.49 -23.41 8.34
CA ASN A 329 43.68 -24.74 8.90
C ASN A 329 44.33 -24.63 10.29
N PRO A 330 43.65 -25.07 11.36
CA PRO A 330 44.08 -24.83 12.73
C PRO A 330 45.27 -25.69 13.16
N SER A 331 45.59 -26.77 12.44
CA SER A 331 46.83 -27.50 12.66
C SER A 331 47.97 -26.85 11.90
N SER A 332 49.14 -26.70 12.51
CA SER A 332 50.33 -26.18 11.82
C SER A 332 51.01 -27.16 10.88
N TRP A 333 50.70 -28.47 10.95
CA TRP A 333 51.36 -29.50 10.13
C TRP A 333 50.44 -30.60 9.60
N VAL A 334 49.22 -30.76 10.15
CA VAL A 334 48.27 -31.76 9.64
C VAL A 334 47.56 -31.19 8.41
N VAL A 335 47.62 -31.95 7.32
CA VAL A 335 46.87 -31.66 6.09
C VAL A 335 45.38 -31.95 6.33
N ALA A 336 44.53 -30.97 6.08
CA ALA A 336 43.10 -31.19 5.97
C ALA A 336 42.84 -31.88 4.64
N LEU A 337 42.42 -33.15 4.65
CA LEU A 337 42.12 -33.89 3.44
C LEU A 337 40.84 -33.35 2.78
N LYS A 338 40.73 -33.58 1.47
CA LYS A 338 39.54 -33.19 0.70
C LYS A 338 38.27 -33.78 1.33
N ASP A 339 37.24 -32.95 1.46
CA ASP A 339 35.91 -33.30 1.97
C ASP A 339 35.92 -33.96 3.37
N THR A 340 36.83 -33.52 4.25
CA THR A 340 36.93 -34.04 5.63
C THR A 340 36.62 -33.02 6.72
N VAL A 341 36.49 -31.75 6.36
CA VAL A 341 36.26 -30.66 7.31
C VAL A 341 34.78 -30.34 7.41
N THR A 342 34.24 -30.40 8.62
CA THR A 342 32.88 -29.94 8.94
C THR A 342 32.98 -28.62 9.72
N PRO A 343 32.52 -27.49 9.13
CA PRO A 343 32.48 -26.21 9.83
C PRO A 343 31.25 -26.11 10.75
N SER A 344 31.43 -25.45 11.89
CA SER A 344 30.37 -25.11 12.85
C SER A 344 30.59 -23.70 13.39
N GLY A 345 29.53 -23.03 13.83
CA GLY A 345 29.59 -21.64 14.27
C GLY A 345 28.55 -21.32 15.33
N THR A 346 28.81 -20.25 16.07
CA THR A 346 27.84 -19.65 16.99
C THR A 346 27.56 -18.23 16.54
N VAL A 347 26.27 -17.89 16.41
CA VAL A 347 25.80 -16.53 16.16
C VAL A 347 25.17 -16.02 17.44
N ARG A 348 25.66 -14.90 17.96
CA ARG A 348 25.10 -14.22 19.12
C ARG A 348 23.90 -13.39 18.68
N ILE A 349 22.80 -13.55 19.39
CA ILE A 349 21.59 -12.73 19.30
C ILE A 349 21.61 -11.70 20.43
N SER A 350 21.34 -10.44 20.09
CA SER A 350 21.19 -9.32 21.04
C SER A 350 20.04 -8.37 20.66
N GLY A 351 19.72 -7.43 21.55
CA GLY A 351 18.61 -6.49 21.38
C GLY A 351 17.39 -6.91 22.20
N ALA A 352 16.21 -6.90 21.59
CA ALA A 352 14.96 -7.30 22.23
C ALA A 352 14.97 -8.77 22.67
N GLN A 353 15.58 -9.64 21.87
CA GLN A 353 15.86 -11.03 22.20
C GLN A 353 17.36 -11.21 22.43
N THR A 354 17.74 -12.08 23.36
CA THR A 354 19.13 -12.44 23.63
C THR A 354 19.30 -13.96 23.58
N GLY A 355 20.46 -14.43 23.12
CA GLY A 355 20.74 -15.86 23.03
C GLY A 355 21.81 -16.19 22.01
N GLU A 356 21.89 -17.47 21.63
CA GLU A 356 22.82 -17.97 20.63
C GLU A 356 22.12 -18.90 19.64
N VAL A 357 22.55 -18.85 18.38
CA VAL A 357 22.16 -19.78 17.32
C VAL A 357 23.38 -20.59 16.92
N ARG A 358 23.25 -21.91 16.92
CA ARG A 358 24.28 -22.79 16.36
C ARG A 358 24.05 -22.91 14.87
N VAL A 359 25.11 -22.69 14.09
CA VAL A 359 25.13 -22.90 12.65
C VAL A 359 26.10 -24.02 12.31
N ALA A 360 25.81 -24.79 11.27
CA ALA A 360 26.70 -25.84 10.77
C ALA A 360 26.68 -25.86 9.24
N GLY A 361 27.78 -26.31 8.64
CA GLY A 361 27.92 -26.51 7.21
C GLY A 361 28.35 -27.93 6.88
N ASP A 362 28.10 -28.35 5.65
CA ASP A 362 28.47 -29.66 5.15
C ASP A 362 29.97 -29.74 4.83
N LYS A 363 30.49 -30.95 4.62
CA LYS A 363 31.85 -31.16 4.13
C LYS A 363 31.98 -30.70 2.68
N GLY A 364 33.11 -30.07 2.32
CA GLY A 364 33.37 -29.64 0.94
C GLY A 364 34.73 -28.98 0.69
N ASN A 365 35.67 -29.09 1.63
CA ASN A 365 36.97 -28.43 1.52
C ASN A 365 37.90 -29.13 0.51
N PRO A 366 38.78 -28.40 -0.19
CA PRO A 366 39.92 -29.01 -0.91
C PRO A 366 40.96 -29.55 0.07
N ALA A 367 41.94 -30.31 -0.44
CA ALA A 367 43.09 -30.73 0.37
C ALA A 367 43.97 -29.51 0.69
N THR A 368 44.17 -29.21 1.98
CA THR A 368 44.81 -27.97 2.42
C THR A 368 45.93 -28.26 3.43
N PRO A 369 47.17 -27.82 3.19
CA PRO A 369 48.26 -27.97 4.15
C PRO A 369 48.00 -27.31 5.51
N GLY A 370 48.74 -27.76 6.52
CA GLY A 370 48.70 -27.15 7.85
C GLY A 370 48.98 -25.65 7.80
N GLY A 371 48.19 -24.88 8.56
CA GLY A 371 48.36 -23.44 8.68
C GLY A 371 48.09 -22.62 7.41
N GLN A 372 47.56 -23.21 6.34
CA GLN A 372 47.14 -22.48 5.14
C GLN A 372 45.68 -22.06 5.23
N VAL A 373 45.25 -21.12 4.37
CA VAL A 373 43.84 -20.76 4.22
C VAL A 373 43.04 -22.00 3.80
N LEU A 374 41.96 -22.26 4.50
CA LEU A 374 41.13 -23.46 4.36
C LEU A 374 39.75 -23.04 3.88
N GLU A 375 39.47 -23.33 2.61
CA GLU A 375 38.14 -23.14 2.05
C GLU A 375 37.16 -24.14 2.65
N VAL A 376 36.10 -23.63 3.28
CA VAL A 376 35.01 -24.44 3.84
C VAL A 376 33.67 -23.96 3.34
N ASN A 377 32.68 -24.85 3.39
CA ASN A 377 31.31 -24.50 3.03
C ASN A 377 30.71 -23.49 4.01
N ASP A 378 29.75 -22.72 3.49
CA ASP A 378 28.88 -21.86 4.27
C ASP A 378 28.04 -22.67 5.28
N MET A 379 27.59 -22.00 6.33
CA MET A 379 26.85 -22.63 7.42
C MET A 379 25.44 -22.06 7.52
N LYS A 380 24.55 -22.85 8.13
CA LYS A 380 23.18 -22.41 8.44
C LYS A 380 22.71 -22.95 9.78
N GLY A 381 21.77 -22.26 10.38
CA GLY A 381 21.08 -22.68 11.61
C GLY A 381 19.75 -21.96 11.74
N THR A 382 18.84 -22.45 12.56
CA THR A 382 17.51 -21.85 12.75
C THR A 382 17.31 -21.38 14.17
N PHE A 383 16.50 -20.34 14.35
CA PHE A 383 16.01 -19.92 15.65
C PHE A 383 14.58 -19.40 15.56
N LYS A 384 13.87 -19.47 16.68
CA LYS A 384 12.51 -18.96 16.81
C LYS A 384 12.50 -17.57 17.43
N ILE A 385 11.68 -16.69 16.89
CA ILE A 385 11.46 -15.35 17.42
C ILE A 385 10.44 -15.42 18.56
N THR A 386 10.80 -14.83 19.70
CA THR A 386 9.98 -14.88 20.94
C THR A 386 9.65 -13.51 21.52
N LYS A 387 10.28 -12.43 21.02
CA LYS A 387 10.09 -11.06 21.50
C LYS A 387 10.00 -10.07 20.34
N ALA A 388 9.09 -9.11 20.46
CA ALA A 388 8.98 -7.98 19.55
C ALA A 388 10.12 -6.97 19.76
N GLY A 389 10.48 -6.23 18.71
CA GLY A 389 11.56 -5.25 18.70
C GLY A 389 12.74 -5.64 17.81
N ARG A 390 13.79 -4.81 17.84
CA ARG A 390 15.03 -5.03 17.07
C ARG A 390 15.79 -6.23 17.62
N ILE A 391 16.22 -7.13 16.72
CA ILE A 391 17.11 -8.24 17.03
C ILE A 391 18.36 -8.13 16.15
N ASP A 392 19.52 -8.16 16.78
CA ASP A 392 20.83 -8.05 16.13
C ASP A 392 21.57 -9.40 16.18
N LEU A 393 22.22 -9.76 15.08
CA LEU A 393 22.98 -10.99 14.89
C LEU A 393 24.45 -10.66 14.61
N ALA A 394 25.33 -11.22 15.43
CA ALA A 394 26.79 -11.07 15.31
C ALA A 394 27.47 -12.44 15.37
N PRO A 395 28.58 -12.66 14.66
CA PRO A 395 29.37 -13.87 14.85
C PRO A 395 29.92 -13.92 16.28
N ALA A 396 29.97 -15.13 16.86
CA ALA A 396 30.37 -15.36 18.25
C ALA A 396 31.41 -16.49 18.39
N GLY A 397 32.07 -16.85 17.29
CA GLY A 397 33.07 -17.90 17.23
C GLY A 397 32.68 -18.99 16.25
N TYR A 398 33.67 -19.80 15.88
CA TYR A 398 33.47 -20.93 14.98
C TYR A 398 34.41 -22.07 15.28
N GLY A 399 34.01 -23.27 14.90
CA GLY A 399 34.76 -24.49 15.06
C GLY A 399 34.95 -25.23 13.74
N LEU A 400 36.08 -25.92 13.65
CA LEU A 400 36.43 -26.77 12.52
C LEU A 400 36.72 -28.16 13.05
N LYS A 401 35.97 -29.15 12.56
CA LYS A 401 36.24 -30.56 12.81
C LYS A 401 36.98 -31.15 11.61
N VAL A 402 38.28 -31.39 11.76
CA VAL A 402 39.13 -32.02 10.74
C VAL A 402 39.27 -33.50 11.10
N ILE A 403 38.59 -34.38 10.35
CA ILE A 403 38.52 -35.83 10.64
C ILE A 403 37.96 -36.08 12.06
N THR A 404 38.79 -36.47 13.04
CA THR A 404 38.41 -36.72 14.44
C THR A 404 38.76 -35.58 15.38
N VAL A 405 39.54 -34.60 14.94
CA VAL A 405 40.01 -33.50 15.78
C VAL A 405 39.08 -32.30 15.65
N ALA A 406 38.41 -31.94 16.74
CA ALA A 406 37.63 -30.72 16.83
C ALA A 406 38.49 -29.57 17.36
N SER A 407 38.36 -28.41 16.74
CA SER A 407 38.99 -27.16 17.19
C SER A 407 37.95 -26.06 17.19
N SER A 408 38.04 -25.14 18.14
CA SER A 408 37.14 -23.99 18.25
C SER A 408 37.96 -22.71 18.43
N GLY A 409 37.59 -21.67 17.69
CA GLY A 409 38.11 -20.33 17.82
C GLY A 409 37.14 -19.48 18.63
N THR A 410 37.64 -18.87 19.70
CA THR A 410 36.88 -17.92 20.53
C THR A 410 37.16 -16.51 20.06
N PRO A 411 36.14 -15.65 19.85
CA PRO A 411 36.37 -14.25 19.49
C PRO A 411 37.24 -13.52 20.51
N VAL A 412 38.12 -12.66 20.02
CA VAL A 412 38.82 -11.67 20.83
C VAL A 412 37.97 -10.41 20.80
N GLY A 413 37.37 -10.06 21.94
CA GLY A 413 36.42 -8.96 22.06
C GLY A 413 35.02 -9.30 21.54
N THR A 414 34.21 -8.27 21.29
CA THR A 414 32.83 -8.41 20.82
C THR A 414 32.75 -8.11 19.33
N PRO A 415 32.51 -9.12 18.47
CA PRO A 415 32.36 -8.88 17.04
C PRO A 415 31.19 -7.94 16.74
N ALA A 416 31.35 -7.13 15.68
CA ALA A 416 30.31 -6.24 15.21
C ALA A 416 29.08 -7.03 14.75
N VAL A 417 27.91 -6.38 14.83
CA VAL A 417 26.68 -6.91 14.24
C VAL A 417 26.87 -7.00 12.73
N SER A 418 26.39 -8.09 12.11
CA SER A 418 26.42 -8.30 10.66
C SER A 418 25.02 -8.21 10.05
N GLN A 419 24.00 -8.64 10.79
CA GLN A 419 22.59 -8.63 10.37
C GLN A 419 21.71 -8.10 11.50
N SER A 420 20.67 -7.34 11.15
CA SER A 420 19.60 -6.95 12.06
C SER A 420 18.24 -7.32 11.48
N ILE A 421 17.27 -7.61 12.32
CA ILE A 421 15.86 -7.79 11.93
C ILE A 421 14.96 -6.97 12.85
N MET A 422 13.79 -6.58 12.34
CA MET A 422 12.73 -5.97 13.14
C MET A 422 11.58 -6.95 13.33
N VAL A 423 11.11 -7.07 14.57
CA VAL A 423 9.99 -7.92 14.95
C VAL A 423 8.82 -7.05 15.39
N GLY A 424 7.65 -7.30 14.82
CA GLY A 424 6.46 -6.46 14.92
C GLY A 424 6.39 -5.48 13.76
N ALA A 425 5.19 -5.33 13.20
CA ALA A 425 4.94 -4.30 12.20
C ALA A 425 5.31 -2.92 12.76
N PRO A 426 6.00 -2.06 11.99
CA PRO A 426 6.26 -0.70 12.43
C PRO A 426 4.93 0.00 12.69
N ALA A 427 4.87 0.79 13.77
CA ALA A 427 3.71 1.63 14.03
C ALA A 427 3.50 2.56 12.83
N GLN A 428 2.26 2.67 12.34
CA GLN A 428 1.99 3.40 11.11
C GLN A 428 2.33 4.89 11.31
N THR A 429 2.98 5.48 10.30
CA THR A 429 3.23 6.91 10.28
C THR A 429 1.89 7.64 10.22
N THR A 430 1.65 8.55 11.16
CA THR A 430 0.42 9.34 11.22
C THR A 430 0.69 10.75 10.75
N LEU A 431 -0.31 11.40 10.18
CA LEU A 431 -0.28 12.82 9.85
C LEU A 431 -1.67 13.40 10.07
N GLY A 432 -1.74 14.45 10.87
CA GLY A 432 -2.98 15.16 11.13
C GLY A 432 -2.73 16.67 11.28
N PRO A 433 -3.51 17.51 10.59
CA PRO A 433 -3.58 18.91 10.94
C PRO A 433 -4.35 19.07 12.25
N ASP A 434 -4.00 20.08 13.04
CA ASP A 434 -4.73 20.52 14.23
C ASP A 434 -6.18 20.93 13.90
N ARG A 435 -6.40 21.38 12.66
CA ARG A 435 -7.72 21.70 12.09
C ARG A 435 -7.81 21.29 10.63
N SER A 436 -8.92 20.67 10.24
CA SER A 436 -9.20 20.31 8.85
C SER A 436 -9.83 21.45 8.04
N LEU A 437 -10.33 22.51 8.68
CA LEU A 437 -10.96 23.66 8.04
C LEU A 437 -10.14 24.93 8.28
N VAL A 438 -9.68 25.59 7.20
CA VAL A 438 -8.71 26.69 7.26
C VAL A 438 -9.07 27.84 6.32
N LYS A 439 -8.61 29.06 6.61
CA LYS A 439 -8.71 30.21 5.71
C LYS A 439 -7.32 30.59 5.13
N PRO A 440 -7.25 31.26 3.98
CA PRO A 440 -6.01 31.90 3.54
C PRO A 440 -5.44 32.82 4.64
N GLY A 441 -4.15 32.67 4.94
CA GLY A 441 -3.45 33.38 6.02
C GLY A 441 -3.42 32.65 7.38
N ASP A 442 -4.20 31.57 7.56
CA ASP A 442 -4.18 30.79 8.79
C ASP A 442 -2.87 29.99 8.95
N PRO A 443 -2.30 29.92 10.18
CA PRO A 443 -1.28 28.93 10.50
C PRO A 443 -1.93 27.54 10.70
N VAL A 444 -1.42 26.52 10.02
CA VAL A 444 -1.81 25.12 10.18
C VAL A 444 -0.70 24.41 10.95
N LEU A 445 -1.04 23.77 12.06
CA LEU A 445 -0.12 22.94 12.81
C LEU A 445 -0.32 21.49 12.38
N LEU A 446 0.75 20.85 11.93
CA LEU A 446 0.79 19.48 11.49
C LEU A 446 1.53 18.67 12.53
N THR A 447 0.89 17.59 12.98
CA THR A 447 1.47 16.64 13.93
C THR A 447 1.38 15.24 13.37
N GLY A 448 2.26 14.37 13.87
CA GLY A 448 2.30 12.98 13.44
C GLY A 448 3.31 12.19 14.24
N ASP A 449 3.19 10.88 14.20
CA ASP A 449 4.07 9.95 14.90
C ASP A 449 4.74 9.02 13.90
N ASN A 450 5.81 8.35 14.33
CA ASN A 450 6.55 7.35 13.54
C ASN A 450 7.13 7.91 12.22
N TRP A 451 7.56 9.17 12.23
CA TRP A 451 8.29 9.79 11.13
C TRP A 451 9.80 9.49 11.21
N PRO A 452 10.51 9.42 10.06
CA PRO A 452 11.96 9.28 10.04
C PRO A 452 12.67 10.41 10.80
N THR A 453 13.59 10.05 11.68
CA THR A 453 14.38 11.01 12.48
C THR A 453 15.70 11.35 11.80
N GLY A 454 16.20 12.57 12.01
CA GLY A 454 17.53 12.98 11.50
C GLY A 454 17.60 13.21 9.99
N GLN A 455 16.45 13.26 9.29
CA GLN A 455 16.38 13.37 7.82
C GLN A 455 16.12 14.79 7.31
N GLY A 456 16.45 15.79 8.11
CA GLY A 456 16.17 17.20 7.81
C GLY A 456 14.78 17.66 8.22
N ASN A 457 14.42 18.88 7.80
CA ASN A 457 13.13 19.48 8.10
C ASN A 457 12.01 18.90 7.21
N PRO A 458 10.78 18.77 7.72
CA PRO A 458 9.64 18.31 6.92
C PRO A 458 9.37 19.27 5.76
N HIS A 459 9.29 18.70 4.56
CA HIS A 459 8.85 19.42 3.37
C HIS A 459 7.33 19.33 3.25
N VAL A 460 6.66 20.48 3.31
CA VAL A 460 5.19 20.56 3.31
C VAL A 460 4.70 21.14 1.99
N GLN A 461 3.75 20.46 1.35
CA GLN A 461 3.17 20.85 0.08
C GLN A 461 1.65 20.79 0.16
N LEU A 462 0.99 21.67 -0.59
CA LEU A 462 -0.44 21.61 -0.83
C LEU A 462 -0.68 20.95 -2.18
N CYS A 463 -1.45 19.88 -2.20
CA CYS A 463 -1.85 19.14 -3.39
C CYS A 463 -3.35 19.28 -3.62
N GLN A 464 -3.79 19.05 -4.85
CA GLN A 464 -5.22 18.91 -5.17
C GLN A 464 -5.81 17.70 -4.42
N GLU A 465 -7.15 17.61 -4.38
CA GLU A 465 -7.87 16.51 -3.71
C GLU A 465 -7.48 15.12 -4.23
N ASP A 466 -7.13 15.01 -5.51
CA ASP A 466 -6.65 13.77 -6.14
C ASP A 466 -5.15 13.47 -5.89
N GLY A 467 -4.47 14.32 -5.12
CA GLY A 467 -3.04 14.23 -4.82
C GLY A 467 -2.11 14.76 -5.92
N SER A 468 -2.65 15.31 -7.01
CA SER A 468 -1.88 15.94 -8.08
C SER A 468 -1.46 17.38 -7.73
N GLY A 469 -0.58 17.97 -8.55
CA GLY A 469 -0.28 19.41 -8.49
C GLY A 469 0.35 19.91 -7.19
N CYS A 470 1.02 19.04 -6.43
CA CYS A 470 1.62 19.37 -5.14
C CYS A 470 2.64 20.52 -5.25
N THR A 471 2.42 21.61 -4.51
CA THR A 471 3.34 22.75 -4.46
C THR A 471 3.62 23.23 -3.03
N GLY A 472 4.87 23.57 -2.74
CA GLY A 472 5.27 24.21 -1.49
C GLY A 472 4.98 25.72 -1.47
N SER A 473 4.86 26.37 -2.63
CA SER A 473 4.63 27.82 -2.74
C SER A 473 3.23 28.26 -2.30
N ALA A 474 2.32 27.31 -2.07
CA ALA A 474 1.03 27.56 -1.45
C ALA A 474 1.16 28.02 0.02
N PHE A 475 2.32 27.81 0.66
CA PHE A 475 2.60 28.27 2.00
C PHE A 475 3.60 29.45 1.98
N THR A 476 3.31 30.50 2.74
CA THR A 476 4.14 31.72 2.80
C THR A 476 5.24 31.65 3.87
N ALA A 477 5.08 30.78 4.86
CA ALA A 477 6.05 30.49 5.89
C ALA A 477 5.89 29.04 6.37
N GLY A 478 6.98 28.41 6.76
CA GLY A 478 6.98 27.05 7.26
C GLY A 478 8.17 26.78 8.17
N THR A 479 7.93 26.12 9.30
CA THR A 479 8.97 25.55 10.17
C THR A 479 8.53 24.16 10.60
N GLY A 480 9.47 23.28 10.90
CA GLY A 480 9.13 21.97 11.44
C GLY A 480 10.35 21.14 11.75
N SER A 481 10.12 20.06 12.49
CA SER A 481 11.15 19.09 12.88
C SER A 481 10.52 17.74 13.22
N VAL A 482 11.35 16.71 13.30
CA VAL A 482 10.98 15.40 13.83
C VAL A 482 11.85 15.11 15.05
N ALA A 483 11.21 14.88 16.19
CA ALA A 483 11.90 14.57 17.44
C ALA A 483 12.53 13.16 17.43
N PRO A 484 13.52 12.85 18.29
CA PRO A 484 14.19 11.53 18.39
C PRO A 484 13.31 10.29 18.68
N GLY A 485 11.98 10.41 18.68
CA GLY A 485 11.01 9.31 18.76
C GLY A 485 10.04 9.27 17.57
N GLY A 486 10.31 10.02 16.50
CA GLY A 486 9.47 10.06 15.30
C GLY A 486 8.25 10.99 15.40
N ALA A 487 8.14 11.78 16.46
CA ALA A 487 7.09 12.79 16.60
C ALA A 487 7.39 13.98 15.67
N LEU A 488 6.58 14.15 14.63
CA LEU A 488 6.59 15.27 13.72
C LEU A 488 5.86 16.47 14.33
N THR A 489 6.44 17.65 14.23
CA THR A 489 5.75 18.91 14.43
C THR A 489 6.16 19.89 13.35
N ALA A 490 5.20 20.37 12.57
CA ALA A 490 5.41 21.40 11.56
C ALA A 490 4.32 22.46 11.62
N ARG A 491 4.68 23.72 11.44
CA ARG A 491 3.75 24.85 11.37
C ARG A 491 3.94 25.56 10.05
N VAL A 492 2.88 25.66 9.25
CA VAL A 492 2.87 26.31 7.95
C VAL A 492 1.77 27.36 7.87
N THR A 493 1.97 28.44 7.12
CA THR A 493 0.94 29.49 6.93
C THR A 493 0.42 29.46 5.50
N LEU A 494 -0.89 29.30 5.33
CA LEU A 494 -1.49 29.23 4.00
C LEU A 494 -1.41 30.60 3.29
N GLY A 495 -1.01 30.63 2.03
CA GLY A 495 -0.92 31.85 1.24
C GLY A 495 -2.29 32.49 0.97
N ALA A 496 -2.31 33.82 0.89
CA ALA A 496 -3.54 34.61 0.70
C ALA A 496 -4.29 34.29 -0.61
N ASN A 497 -3.59 33.77 -1.61
CA ASN A 497 -4.13 33.51 -2.95
C ASN A 497 -4.61 32.06 -3.15
N VAL A 498 -4.59 31.22 -2.11
CA VAL A 498 -5.07 29.84 -2.22
C VAL A 498 -6.61 29.87 -2.35
N PRO A 499 -7.19 29.36 -3.45
CA PRO A 499 -8.65 29.37 -3.64
C PRO A 499 -9.37 28.49 -2.61
N PRO A 500 -10.67 28.75 -2.36
CA PRO A 500 -11.51 27.82 -1.62
C PRO A 500 -11.64 26.48 -2.34
N GLY A 501 -11.57 25.38 -1.59
CA GLY A 501 -11.62 24.02 -2.13
C GLY A 501 -11.13 22.97 -1.13
N THR A 502 -11.23 21.70 -1.52
CA THR A 502 -10.65 20.57 -0.78
C THR A 502 -9.26 20.26 -1.32
N TYR A 503 -8.31 20.04 -0.42
CA TYR A 503 -6.91 19.82 -0.73
C TYR A 503 -6.33 18.72 0.16
N LEU A 504 -5.15 18.24 -0.22
CA LEU A 504 -4.32 17.40 0.62
C LEU A 504 -3.08 18.18 1.05
N VAL A 505 -2.79 18.24 2.35
CA VAL A 505 -1.48 18.65 2.85
C VAL A 505 -0.58 17.43 2.86
N LYS A 506 0.40 17.43 1.95
CA LYS A 506 1.42 16.40 1.86
C LYS A 506 2.63 16.83 2.67
N VAL A 507 3.04 16.00 3.62
CA VAL A 507 4.31 16.16 4.33
C VAL A 507 5.25 15.06 3.88
N THR A 508 6.49 15.43 3.59
CA THR A 508 7.56 14.51 3.26
C THR A 508 8.72 14.72 4.22
N VAL A 509 9.15 13.65 4.89
CA VAL A 509 10.38 13.62 5.69
C VAL A 509 11.20 12.46 5.17
N GLY A 510 12.32 12.79 4.54
CA GLY A 510 13.13 11.83 3.84
C GLY A 510 12.37 11.07 2.75
N ILE A 511 12.33 9.74 2.85
CA ILE A 511 11.63 8.87 1.88
C ILE A 511 10.16 8.61 2.24
N VAL A 512 9.71 9.04 3.43
CA VAL A 512 8.34 8.84 3.90
C VAL A 512 7.51 10.07 3.54
N SER A 513 6.36 9.83 2.95
CA SER A 513 5.39 10.88 2.63
C SER A 513 3.98 10.46 3.06
N MET A 514 3.29 11.36 3.73
CA MET A 514 1.90 11.21 4.14
C MET A 514 1.10 12.42 3.70
N SER A 515 -0.19 12.22 3.44
CA SER A 515 -1.13 13.28 3.11
C SER A 515 -2.26 13.30 4.11
N ALA A 516 -2.72 14.49 4.49
CA ALA A 516 -3.90 14.68 5.31
C ALA A 516 -4.85 15.69 4.64
N PRO A 517 -6.18 15.47 4.68
CA PRO A 517 -7.13 16.36 4.03
C PRO A 517 -7.28 17.68 4.79
N ILE A 518 -7.39 18.77 4.03
CA ILE A 518 -7.84 20.08 4.52
C ILE A 518 -8.84 20.71 3.55
N THR A 519 -9.72 21.55 4.07
CA THR A 519 -10.67 22.36 3.29
C THR A 519 -10.35 23.83 3.50
N VAL A 520 -10.06 24.52 2.41
CA VAL A 520 -9.81 25.97 2.38
C VAL A 520 -11.14 26.68 2.13
N THR A 521 -11.44 27.70 2.92
CA THR A 521 -12.66 28.52 2.77
C THR A 521 -12.33 30.00 2.69
N SER A 522 -13.10 30.75 1.90
CA SER A 522 -12.93 32.21 1.73
C SER A 522 -13.33 33.00 2.98
N ALA A 523 -14.25 32.47 3.79
CA ALA A 523 -14.61 32.97 5.10
C ALA A 523 -15.52 31.96 5.82
N VAL A 524 -15.04 31.39 6.92
CA VAL A 524 -15.93 30.71 7.88
C VAL A 524 -16.92 31.73 8.43
N VAL A 525 -18.15 31.71 7.91
CA VAL A 525 -19.36 31.99 8.68
C VAL A 525 -19.84 30.61 9.12
N LEU A 526 -19.38 30.13 10.28
CA LEU A 526 -20.11 29.07 10.96
C LEU A 526 -21.54 29.60 11.17
N PRO A 527 -22.59 28.80 11.00
CA PRO A 527 -23.94 29.25 11.32
C PRO A 527 -23.92 29.75 12.77
N ARG A 528 -24.44 30.97 12.98
CA ARG A 528 -24.61 31.51 14.34
C ARG A 528 -25.48 30.54 15.11
N ALA A 529 -25.05 30.20 16.30
CA ALA A 529 -25.77 29.30 17.18
C ALA A 529 -25.99 30.00 18.51
N ILE A 530 -27.17 29.79 19.07
CA ILE A 530 -27.47 30.19 20.45
C ILE A 530 -28.13 29.02 21.18
N THR A 531 -27.93 28.97 22.49
CA THR A 531 -28.61 28.05 23.41
C THR A 531 -29.19 28.84 24.56
N ALA A 532 -30.43 28.55 24.94
CA ALA A 532 -31.07 29.12 26.14
C ALA A 532 -31.13 28.04 27.23
N THR A 533 -30.75 28.37 28.46
CA THR A 533 -30.80 27.44 29.59
C THR A 533 -31.40 28.12 30.83
N PRO A 534 -32.53 27.63 31.36
CA PRO A 534 -33.38 26.59 30.77
C PRO A 534 -33.99 27.07 29.43
N ASP A 535 -34.34 26.13 28.55
CA ASP A 535 -35.05 26.36 27.28
C ASP A 535 -36.58 26.33 27.47
N ARG A 536 -37.04 26.30 28.73
CA ARG A 536 -38.45 26.23 29.11
C ARG A 536 -38.65 26.76 30.52
N GLY A 537 -39.86 27.24 30.83
CA GLY A 537 -40.25 27.63 32.19
C GLY A 537 -41.45 28.59 32.22
N PRO A 538 -42.01 28.90 33.40
CA PRO A 538 -43.13 29.83 33.54
C PRO A 538 -42.76 31.27 33.16
N SER A 539 -43.77 32.13 32.98
CA SER A 539 -43.55 33.57 32.84
C SER A 539 -42.71 34.10 34.02
N GLY A 540 -41.66 34.85 33.71
CA GLY A 540 -40.64 35.33 34.66
C GLY A 540 -39.35 34.50 34.67
N THR A 541 -39.25 33.44 33.87
CA THR A 541 -38.04 32.61 33.79
C THR A 541 -36.84 33.41 33.26
N LYS A 542 -35.71 33.32 33.96
CA LYS A 542 -34.42 33.86 33.50
C LYS A 542 -33.69 32.79 32.69
N ALA A 543 -33.68 32.95 31.37
CA ALA A 543 -32.94 32.10 30.45
C ALA A 543 -31.51 32.62 30.32
N HIS A 544 -30.52 31.81 30.69
CA HIS A 544 -29.13 32.08 30.39
C HIS A 544 -28.87 31.74 28.93
N VAL A 545 -28.62 32.75 28.10
CA VAL A 545 -28.43 32.58 26.66
C VAL A 545 -26.95 32.69 26.32
N THR A 546 -26.40 31.62 25.77
CA THR A 546 -25.03 31.59 25.23
C THR A 546 -25.07 31.60 23.70
N GLY A 547 -24.12 32.27 23.08
CA GLY A 547 -24.02 32.36 21.62
C GLY A 547 -22.60 32.17 21.11
N GLN A 548 -22.48 31.66 19.88
CA GLN A 548 -21.21 31.44 19.20
C GLN A 548 -21.31 31.84 17.71
N ASN A 549 -20.15 32.10 17.10
CA ASN A 549 -20.00 32.48 15.69
C ASN A 549 -20.58 33.86 15.32
N PHE A 550 -20.69 34.77 16.30
CA PHE A 550 -21.03 36.18 16.06
C PHE A 550 -19.78 36.99 15.70
N SER A 551 -19.95 38.12 15.02
CA SER A 551 -18.83 38.99 14.67
C SER A 551 -18.14 39.51 15.95
N PRO A 552 -16.82 39.31 16.13
CA PRO A 552 -16.12 39.79 17.32
C PRO A 552 -16.33 41.29 17.57
N GLY A 553 -16.70 41.66 18.80
CA GLY A 553 -16.99 43.04 19.18
C GLY A 553 -18.34 43.58 18.70
N ALA A 554 -19.17 42.78 18.02
CA ALA A 554 -20.50 43.23 17.60
C ALA A 554 -21.47 43.33 18.78
N ALA A 555 -22.36 44.33 18.73
CA ALA A 555 -23.52 44.40 19.60
C ALA A 555 -24.60 43.41 19.12
N VAL A 556 -25.03 42.51 19.99
CA VAL A 556 -26.03 41.47 19.73
C VAL A 556 -27.28 41.77 20.55
N VAL A 557 -28.43 41.85 19.87
CA VAL A 557 -29.73 42.08 20.48
C VAL A 557 -30.47 40.75 20.57
N LEU A 558 -30.88 40.39 21.79
CA LEU A 558 -31.71 39.23 22.07
C LEU A 558 -33.17 39.66 22.21
N GLU A 559 -34.09 38.90 21.61
CA GLU A 559 -35.52 39.18 21.60
C GLU A 559 -36.33 37.89 21.67
N THR A 560 -37.51 37.95 22.30
CA THR A 560 -38.47 36.84 22.31
C THR A 560 -39.44 36.90 21.13
N LEU A 561 -39.77 35.74 20.57
CA LEU A 561 -40.64 35.57 19.41
C LEU A 561 -41.79 34.59 19.65
N ASP A 562 -42.92 34.83 19.00
CA ASP A 562 -44.05 33.88 18.91
C ASP A 562 -43.80 32.80 17.83
N ALA A 563 -44.77 31.89 17.66
CA ALA A 563 -44.68 30.79 16.69
C ALA A 563 -44.57 31.27 15.22
N ASN A 564 -45.01 32.49 14.92
CA ASN A 564 -44.97 33.11 13.60
C ASN A 564 -43.75 34.04 13.42
N LEU A 565 -42.78 33.99 14.34
CA LEU A 565 -41.60 34.86 14.38
C LEU A 565 -41.93 36.35 14.61
N GLY A 566 -43.11 36.65 15.15
CA GLY A 566 -43.50 37.97 15.63
C GLY A 566 -42.86 38.28 16.99
N LEU A 567 -42.45 39.52 17.22
CA LEU A 567 -41.85 39.94 18.50
C LEU A 567 -42.89 39.88 19.63
N THR A 568 -42.60 39.15 20.70
CA THR A 568 -43.47 39.11 21.90
C THR A 568 -43.13 40.22 22.90
N GLY A 569 -41.90 40.74 22.89
CA GLY A 569 -41.54 42.02 23.49
C GLY A 569 -40.47 42.00 24.60
N ASP A 570 -40.01 40.84 25.09
CA ASP A 570 -38.85 40.80 25.99
C ASP A 570 -37.55 40.95 25.17
N THR A 571 -36.61 41.78 25.63
CA THR A 571 -35.33 42.03 24.94
C THR A 571 -34.17 42.32 25.89
N THR A 572 -32.94 42.02 25.46
CA THR A 572 -31.69 42.43 26.11
C THR A 572 -30.56 42.61 25.07
N GLU A 573 -29.47 43.29 25.41
CA GLU A 573 -28.32 43.54 24.51
C GLU A 573 -27.02 43.09 25.18
N VAL A 574 -26.10 42.51 24.39
CA VAL A 574 -24.78 42.04 24.83
C VAL A 574 -23.74 42.28 23.73
N THR A 575 -22.47 42.47 24.09
CA THR A 575 -21.37 42.57 23.12
C THR A 575 -20.66 41.23 22.99
N ALA A 576 -20.46 40.75 21.77
CA ALA A 576 -19.72 39.53 21.49
C ALA A 576 -18.21 39.70 21.81
N GLY A 577 -17.62 38.69 22.43
CA GLY A 577 -16.21 38.63 22.77
C GLY A 577 -15.28 38.53 21.56
N PRO A 578 -13.95 38.57 21.77
CA PRO A 578 -12.94 38.50 20.71
C PRO A 578 -12.99 37.19 19.91
N ASP A 579 -13.53 36.13 20.49
CA ASP A 579 -13.73 34.80 19.90
C ASP A 579 -15.12 34.64 19.24
N GLY A 580 -15.94 35.69 19.21
CA GLY A 580 -17.29 35.66 18.65
C GLY A 580 -18.33 34.97 19.54
N THR A 581 -18.02 34.77 20.82
CA THR A 581 -18.95 34.20 21.81
C THR A 581 -19.62 35.26 22.67
N PHE A 582 -20.77 34.96 23.27
CA PHE A 582 -21.37 35.78 24.32
C PHE A 582 -22.17 34.92 25.31
N ALA A 583 -22.46 35.48 26.48
CA ALA A 583 -23.38 34.93 27.47
C ALA A 583 -24.16 36.06 28.15
N VAL A 584 -25.48 35.95 28.24
CA VAL A 584 -26.35 36.96 28.88
C VAL A 584 -27.65 36.34 29.37
N ASP A 585 -28.19 36.86 30.48
CA ASP A 585 -29.51 36.45 30.96
C ASP A 585 -30.63 37.27 30.28
N LEU A 586 -31.64 36.58 29.76
CA LEU A 586 -32.89 37.16 29.25
C LEU A 586 -34.05 36.69 30.13
N THR A 587 -34.84 37.63 30.68
CA THR A 587 -36.05 37.27 31.44
C THR A 587 -37.23 37.17 30.47
N VAL A 588 -37.82 35.98 30.35
CA VAL A 588 -38.98 35.73 29.48
C VAL A 588 -40.26 35.91 30.31
N THR A 589 -41.00 36.98 30.04
CA THR A 589 -42.25 37.33 30.74
C THR A 589 -43.49 37.16 29.87
N LYS A 590 -43.34 37.11 28.54
CA LYS A 590 -44.47 37.16 27.61
C LYS A 590 -45.05 35.78 27.34
N SER A 591 -46.36 35.65 27.54
CA SER A 591 -47.12 34.46 27.13
C SER A 591 -47.13 34.36 25.60
N GLY A 592 -46.90 33.15 25.07
CA GLY A 592 -46.85 32.91 23.62
C GLY A 592 -45.43 32.96 23.02
N THR A 593 -44.40 33.26 23.82
CA THR A 593 -43.01 33.07 23.38
C THR A 593 -42.76 31.59 23.09
N THR A 594 -42.26 31.32 21.89
CA THR A 594 -41.84 29.97 21.46
C THR A 594 -40.34 29.90 21.13
N GLN A 595 -39.71 31.06 20.92
CA GLN A 595 -38.32 31.16 20.49
C GLN A 595 -37.65 32.43 21.04
N ILE A 596 -36.33 32.38 21.17
CA ILE A 596 -35.44 33.53 21.41
C ILE A 596 -34.61 33.73 20.15
N ARG A 597 -34.52 34.96 19.67
CA ARG A 597 -33.64 35.40 18.58
C ARG A 597 -32.48 36.19 19.14
N ALA A 598 -31.26 35.92 18.68
CA ALA A 598 -30.11 36.81 18.85
C ALA A 598 -29.65 37.32 17.49
N ALA A 599 -29.58 38.64 17.29
CA ALA A 599 -29.20 39.25 16.02
C ALA A 599 -28.20 40.40 16.20
N GLU A 600 -27.22 40.53 15.31
CA GLU A 600 -26.28 41.65 15.32
C GLU A 600 -27.02 42.97 15.02
N LYS A 601 -26.79 43.99 15.84
CA LYS A 601 -27.46 45.29 15.74
C LYS A 601 -27.16 46.01 14.42
N SER A 602 -25.95 45.82 13.90
CA SER A 602 -25.50 46.39 12.63
C SER A 602 -26.10 45.71 11.39
N ASP A 603 -26.53 44.45 11.51
CA ASP A 603 -27.12 43.68 10.42
C ASP A 603 -28.02 42.58 10.98
N ARG A 604 -29.33 42.81 10.92
CA ARG A 604 -30.34 41.94 11.54
C ARG A 604 -30.53 40.61 10.81
N ASN A 605 -29.97 40.46 9.61
CA ASN A 605 -29.93 39.18 8.90
C ASN A 605 -28.88 38.23 9.50
N LYS A 606 -27.94 38.76 10.29
CA LYS A 606 -26.95 37.98 11.05
C LYS A 606 -27.54 37.57 12.39
N MET A 607 -28.33 36.50 12.37
CA MET A 607 -29.08 36.04 13.54
C MET A 607 -29.01 34.53 13.78
N ALA A 608 -29.38 34.12 14.99
CA ALA A 608 -29.62 32.74 15.39
C ALA A 608 -30.90 32.65 16.24
N LEU A 609 -31.52 31.47 16.26
CA LEU A 609 -32.73 31.17 17.01
C LEU A 609 -32.45 30.02 17.99
N ALA A 610 -33.00 30.12 19.19
CA ALA A 610 -33.11 29.03 20.15
C ALA A 610 -34.60 28.84 20.49
N PRO A 611 -35.10 27.60 20.59
CA PRO A 611 -36.44 27.36 21.10
C PRO A 611 -36.52 27.82 22.57
N PHE A 612 -37.69 28.32 22.95
CA PHE A 612 -38.02 28.59 24.35
C PHE A 612 -39.50 28.33 24.61
N ALA A 613 -39.84 27.40 25.49
CA ALA A 613 -41.23 27.06 25.79
C ALA A 613 -41.71 27.71 27.09
N VAL A 614 -42.74 28.56 27.01
CA VAL A 614 -43.40 29.08 28.22
C VAL A 614 -44.32 28.00 28.80
N GLU A 615 -43.91 27.39 29.91
CA GLU A 615 -44.65 26.31 30.58
C GLU A 615 -45.68 26.87 31.56
N GLY A 616 -46.85 26.21 31.64
CA GLY A 616 -47.92 26.66 32.53
C GLY A 616 -48.80 27.78 31.97
N GLY A 617 -48.96 27.85 30.65
CA GLY A 617 -49.99 28.67 29.98
C GLY A 617 -51.42 28.15 30.19
N GLY A 618 -51.80 27.88 31.44
CA GLY A 618 -53.19 27.68 31.85
C GLY A 618 -53.85 29.01 32.18
N GLY A 619 -54.00 29.88 31.18
CA GLY A 619 -55.03 30.92 31.27
C GLY A 619 -56.42 30.25 31.25
N PRO A 620 -57.45 30.81 31.90
CA PRO A 620 -58.77 30.21 31.88
C PRO A 620 -59.37 30.36 30.48
N GLY A 621 -59.43 29.26 29.72
CA GLY A 621 -60.28 29.16 28.53
C GLY A 621 -59.70 28.53 27.25
N GLU A 622 -59.06 27.36 27.28
CA GLU A 622 -58.74 26.65 26.02
C GLU A 622 -58.84 25.11 26.09
N GLU A 623 -59.27 24.53 24.95
CA GLU A 623 -59.84 23.20 24.69
C GLU A 623 -58.95 21.98 25.04
N PRO A 624 -59.53 20.76 25.16
CA PRO A 624 -58.76 19.53 25.38
C PRO A 624 -57.89 19.14 24.18
N GLY A 625 -56.63 18.75 24.43
CA GLY A 625 -55.64 18.33 23.43
C GLY A 625 -55.54 16.80 23.25
N THR A 626 -54.43 16.33 22.66
CA THR A 626 -54.20 14.89 22.33
C THR A 626 -53.21 14.20 23.27
N LEU A 627 -53.16 12.87 23.20
CA LEU A 627 -52.07 12.06 23.77
C LEU A 627 -50.97 11.96 22.72
N SER A 628 -49.74 12.35 23.07
CA SER A 628 -48.60 12.32 22.15
C SER A 628 -47.32 11.80 22.81
N MET A 629 -46.39 11.36 21.98
CA MET A 629 -45.07 10.87 22.38
C MET A 629 -43.99 11.46 21.47
N THR A 630 -42.91 11.94 22.06
CA THR A 630 -41.70 12.37 21.35
C THR A 630 -40.47 11.64 21.90
N GLN A 631 -39.43 11.48 21.07
CA GLN A 631 -38.19 10.81 21.46
C GLN A 631 -36.98 11.63 21.04
N ALA A 632 -35.95 11.69 21.89
CA ALA A 632 -34.69 12.35 21.61
C ALA A 632 -33.79 11.51 20.68
N GLY A 633 -33.81 11.75 19.37
CA GLY A 633 -32.93 11.08 18.42
C GLY A 633 -33.40 9.68 17.99
N THR A 634 -32.80 9.14 16.93
CA THR A 634 -33.33 8.01 16.15
C THR A 634 -32.59 6.68 16.33
N GLY A 635 -31.47 6.65 17.06
CA GLY A 635 -30.65 5.44 17.25
C GLY A 635 -30.10 5.34 18.67
N VAL A 636 -29.89 4.10 19.12
CA VAL A 636 -29.27 3.78 20.42
C VAL A 636 -28.08 2.87 20.17
N LEU A 637 -26.88 3.30 20.59
CA LEU A 637 -25.66 2.50 20.53
C LEU A 637 -25.45 1.80 21.88
N LEU A 638 -25.19 0.50 21.85
CA LEU A 638 -24.79 -0.26 23.04
C LEU A 638 -23.27 -0.34 23.11
N ALA A 639 -22.71 -0.46 24.32
CA ALA A 639 -21.28 -0.54 24.53
C ALA A 639 -20.67 -1.80 23.89
N ASP A 640 -19.50 -1.64 23.27
CA ASP A 640 -18.76 -2.73 22.64
C ASP A 640 -18.28 -3.77 23.66
N VAL A 641 -18.26 -5.04 23.25
CA VAL A 641 -17.68 -6.14 24.02
C VAL A 641 -16.66 -6.90 23.15
N PRO A 642 -15.51 -7.30 23.70
CA PRO A 642 -14.53 -8.10 22.96
C PRO A 642 -15.07 -9.53 22.76
N PHE A 643 -14.62 -10.22 21.71
CA PHE A 643 -14.91 -11.64 21.51
C PHE A 643 -14.49 -12.48 22.73
N ALA A 644 -15.40 -13.32 23.24
CA ALA A 644 -15.11 -14.21 24.37
C ALA A 644 -15.78 -15.59 24.24
N ASN A 645 -15.20 -16.57 24.94
CA ASN A 645 -15.71 -17.93 25.10
C ASN A 645 -16.67 -18.07 26.30
N ARG A 646 -17.33 -16.98 26.70
CA ARG A 646 -18.28 -16.91 27.81
C ARG A 646 -19.37 -15.92 27.46
N ASP A 647 -20.51 -16.04 28.11
CA ASP A 647 -21.62 -15.09 27.93
C ASP A 647 -21.20 -13.69 28.38
N GLN A 648 -21.66 -12.70 27.63
CA GLN A 648 -21.36 -11.29 27.82
C GLN A 648 -22.65 -10.46 27.75
N THR A 649 -22.55 -9.20 28.15
CA THR A 649 -23.67 -8.27 28.14
C THR A 649 -23.22 -6.95 27.57
N MET A 650 -23.91 -6.48 26.53
CA MET A 650 -23.76 -5.13 26.01
C MET A 650 -24.79 -4.24 26.70
N THR A 651 -24.35 -3.12 27.27
CA THR A 651 -25.23 -2.18 27.99
C THR A 651 -25.36 -0.86 27.25
N GLY A 652 -26.54 -0.23 27.34
CA GLY A 652 -26.78 1.11 26.83
C GLY A 652 -27.95 1.78 27.54
N SER A 653 -28.38 2.94 27.05
CA SER A 653 -29.54 3.66 27.59
C SER A 653 -30.48 4.02 26.46
N LEU A 654 -31.79 3.83 26.70
CA LEU A 654 -32.83 4.32 25.81
C LEU A 654 -32.78 5.85 25.78
N ASN A 655 -32.88 6.42 24.58
CA ASN A 655 -33.07 7.85 24.43
C ASN A 655 -34.31 8.33 25.17
N ALA A 656 -34.26 9.51 25.79
CA ALA A 656 -35.38 10.05 26.54
C ALA A 656 -36.65 10.13 25.68
N VAL A 657 -37.74 9.58 26.21
CA VAL A 657 -39.06 9.61 25.59
C VAL A 657 -39.97 10.49 26.45
N THR A 658 -40.63 11.46 25.84
CA THR A 658 -41.59 12.33 26.53
C THR A 658 -43.01 11.95 26.11
N VAL A 659 -43.84 11.58 27.08
CA VAL A 659 -45.27 11.36 26.89
C VAL A 659 -46.02 12.59 27.40
N THR A 660 -46.88 13.15 26.56
CA THR A 660 -47.72 14.30 26.91
C THR A 660 -49.18 13.88 26.83
N ASP A 661 -49.88 13.91 27.97
CA ASP A 661 -51.33 13.71 28.02
C ASP A 661 -52.04 15.06 28.23
N ALA A 662 -52.53 15.64 27.14
CA ALA A 662 -53.27 16.90 27.15
C ALA A 662 -54.80 16.71 27.05
N ARG A 663 -55.30 15.46 27.15
CA ARG A 663 -56.71 15.13 26.89
C ARG A 663 -57.68 15.69 27.94
N LYS A 664 -57.18 16.08 29.13
CA LYS A 664 -57.98 16.64 30.26
C LYS A 664 -59.22 15.80 30.60
N GLY A 665 -59.18 14.49 30.31
CA GLY A 665 -60.25 13.52 30.50
C GLY A 665 -60.04 12.70 31.78
N THR A 666 -60.57 11.49 31.81
CA THR A 666 -60.33 10.53 32.92
C THR A 666 -59.56 9.29 32.46
N LEU A 667 -59.17 9.21 31.18
CA LEU A 667 -58.49 8.06 30.61
C LEU A 667 -57.02 8.01 31.03
N GLY A 668 -56.53 6.82 31.31
CA GLY A 668 -55.10 6.54 31.49
C GLY A 668 -54.36 6.41 30.16
N TRP A 669 -53.09 6.06 30.23
CA TRP A 669 -52.27 5.71 29.08
C TRP A 669 -51.19 4.70 29.47
N GLN A 670 -50.68 3.96 28.49
CA GLN A 670 -49.54 3.06 28.64
C GLN A 670 -48.54 3.25 27.49
N LEU A 671 -47.27 3.06 27.80
CA LEU A 671 -46.15 3.08 26.87
C LEU A 671 -45.46 1.71 26.88
N THR A 672 -45.52 0.99 25.77
CA THR A 672 -44.97 -0.37 25.62
C THR A 672 -43.91 -0.45 24.53
N GLY A 673 -43.06 -1.47 24.58
CA GLY A 673 -41.99 -1.70 23.60
C GLY A 673 -42.09 -3.03 22.87
N SER A 674 -41.52 -3.07 21.67
CA SER A 674 -41.20 -4.29 20.93
C SER A 674 -39.90 -4.12 20.16
N VAL A 675 -39.11 -5.18 20.01
CA VAL A 675 -37.83 -5.19 19.31
C VAL A 675 -37.78 -6.35 18.33
N SER A 676 -37.18 -6.10 17.16
CA SER A 676 -36.88 -7.16 16.19
C SER A 676 -35.69 -8.02 16.64
N ASP A 677 -35.48 -9.16 15.97
CA ASP A 677 -34.18 -9.84 16.03
C ASP A 677 -33.08 -8.90 15.54
N PHE A 678 -31.88 -9.08 16.09
CA PHE A 678 -30.69 -8.33 15.69
C PHE A 678 -29.94 -9.10 14.63
N LYS A 679 -29.56 -8.45 13.53
CA LYS A 679 -28.89 -9.08 12.38
C LYS A 679 -27.55 -8.44 12.10
N ALA A 680 -26.56 -9.27 11.77
CA ALA A 680 -25.25 -8.87 11.29
C ALA A 680 -24.97 -9.45 9.89
N ASP A 681 -23.97 -8.89 9.21
CA ASP A 681 -23.49 -9.41 7.93
C ASP A 681 -23.02 -10.87 8.07
N GLY A 682 -23.20 -11.67 7.01
CA GLY A 682 -22.87 -13.10 7.03
C GLY A 682 -23.94 -14.02 7.63
N GLY A 683 -25.11 -13.50 7.98
CA GLY A 683 -26.28 -14.30 8.37
C GLY A 683 -26.38 -14.63 9.86
N TYR A 684 -25.51 -14.06 10.69
CA TYR A 684 -25.56 -14.22 12.15
C TYR A 684 -26.66 -13.35 12.77
N SER A 685 -27.33 -13.86 13.80
CA SER A 685 -28.39 -13.14 14.50
C SER A 685 -28.38 -13.35 16.01
N LEU A 686 -29.00 -12.42 16.73
CA LEU A 686 -29.39 -12.56 18.14
C LEU A 686 -30.92 -12.42 18.24
N PRO A 687 -31.59 -13.27 19.03
CA PRO A 687 -33.04 -13.24 19.15
C PRO A 687 -33.50 -11.97 19.86
N ALA A 688 -34.68 -11.46 19.52
CA ALA A 688 -35.29 -10.31 20.19
C ALA A 688 -35.41 -10.47 21.72
N SER A 689 -35.57 -11.72 22.20
CA SER A 689 -35.61 -12.06 23.63
C SER A 689 -34.29 -11.84 24.36
N ALA A 690 -33.18 -11.63 23.66
CA ALA A 690 -31.89 -11.31 24.25
C ALA A 690 -31.81 -9.87 24.78
N LEU A 691 -32.70 -8.97 24.32
CA LEU A 691 -32.76 -7.59 24.82
C LEU A 691 -33.73 -7.48 26.00
N SER A 692 -33.19 -7.03 27.12
CA SER A 692 -33.93 -6.64 28.31
C SER A 692 -33.76 -5.15 28.59
N TRP A 693 -34.71 -4.58 29.31
CA TRP A 693 -34.67 -3.20 29.75
C TRP A 693 -34.99 -3.06 31.24
N THR A 694 -34.56 -1.94 31.83
CA THR A 694 -34.91 -1.53 33.19
C THR A 694 -35.55 -0.14 33.12
N PRO A 695 -36.90 -0.06 33.11
CA PRO A 695 -37.63 1.20 32.99
C PRO A 695 -37.37 2.18 34.15
N ARG A 696 -37.47 3.48 33.84
CA ARG A 696 -37.47 4.58 34.81
C ARG A 696 -38.33 5.73 34.28
N CYS A 697 -39.42 6.03 34.98
CA CYS A 697 -40.36 7.07 34.60
C CYS A 697 -40.47 8.14 35.68
N VAL A 698 -40.54 9.40 35.26
CA VAL A 698 -40.71 10.55 36.16
C VAL A 698 -41.81 11.44 35.61
N ALA A 699 -42.74 11.84 36.47
CA ALA A 699 -43.71 12.88 36.12
C ALA A 699 -43.05 14.25 36.28
N GLU A 700 -43.14 15.10 35.26
CA GLU A 700 -42.63 16.46 35.35
C GLU A 700 -43.46 17.27 36.38
N PRO A 701 -42.87 18.30 37.01
CA PRO A 701 -43.57 19.17 37.93
C PRO A 701 -44.88 19.71 37.33
N ASN A 702 -45.96 19.71 38.12
CA ASN A 702 -47.33 20.11 37.72
C ASN A 702 -48.09 19.11 36.82
N SER A 703 -47.58 17.89 36.64
CA SER A 703 -48.39 16.81 36.07
C SER A 703 -49.55 16.43 37.00
N ALA A 704 -50.77 16.40 36.47
CA ALA A 704 -51.98 16.07 37.23
C ALA A 704 -52.07 14.58 37.57
N SER A 705 -51.49 13.71 36.74
CA SER A 705 -51.44 12.26 37.00
C SER A 705 -50.11 11.81 37.61
N GLN A 706 -50.16 10.74 38.41
CA GLN A 706 -48.97 9.99 38.80
C GLN A 706 -48.54 9.03 37.69
N VAL A 707 -47.23 8.83 37.54
CA VAL A 707 -46.67 7.84 36.61
C VAL A 707 -46.22 6.59 37.35
N VAL A 708 -46.55 5.43 36.80
CA VAL A 708 -46.11 4.12 37.26
C VAL A 708 -45.02 3.62 36.31
N THR A 709 -43.87 3.27 36.87
CA THR A 709 -42.74 2.69 36.13
C THR A 709 -42.95 1.18 35.95
N GLY A 710 -42.70 0.66 34.74
CA GLY A 710 -42.78 -0.77 34.47
C GLY A 710 -41.66 -1.58 35.11
N SER A 711 -41.82 -2.91 35.14
CA SER A 711 -40.84 -3.83 35.70
C SER A 711 -39.66 -4.09 34.75
N ALA A 712 -38.47 -4.35 35.29
CA ALA A 712 -37.35 -4.84 34.52
C ALA A 712 -37.66 -6.21 33.90
N GLY A 713 -37.27 -6.42 32.64
CA GLY A 713 -37.60 -7.63 31.90
C GLY A 713 -37.32 -7.52 30.41
N THR A 714 -37.81 -8.49 29.63
CA THR A 714 -37.71 -8.47 28.16
C THR A 714 -38.50 -7.33 27.57
N VAL A 715 -37.99 -6.73 26.49
CA VAL A 715 -38.62 -5.57 25.85
C VAL A 715 -39.95 -5.94 25.18
N ASN A 716 -40.03 -7.09 24.51
CA ASN A 716 -41.21 -7.51 23.76
C ASN A 716 -42.45 -7.69 24.64
N GLY A 717 -43.42 -6.78 24.51
CA GLY A 717 -44.63 -6.75 25.32
C GLY A 717 -44.40 -6.19 26.73
N GLY A 718 -43.20 -5.65 27.00
CA GLY A 718 -42.86 -4.99 28.24
C GLY A 718 -43.56 -3.64 28.37
N LEU A 719 -43.99 -3.32 29.59
CA LEU A 719 -44.44 -1.98 29.95
C LEU A 719 -43.23 -1.11 30.30
N LEU A 720 -43.12 0.07 29.68
CA LEU A 720 -42.11 1.08 30.05
C LEU A 720 -42.68 2.00 31.12
N CYS A 721 -43.79 2.70 30.82
CA CYS A 721 -44.47 3.61 31.74
C CYS A 721 -45.99 3.53 31.58
N SER A 722 -46.74 3.88 32.61
CA SER A 722 -48.19 4.07 32.51
C SER A 722 -48.70 5.15 33.45
N SER A 723 -49.88 5.67 33.15
CA SER A 723 -50.71 6.46 34.06
C SER A 723 -52.07 5.81 34.18
N ALA A 724 -52.56 5.65 35.40
CA ALA A 724 -53.88 5.08 35.65
C ALA A 724 -55.01 6.00 35.15
N ALA A 725 -56.15 5.40 34.79
CA ALA A 725 -57.40 6.11 34.59
C ALA A 725 -57.99 6.54 35.94
N SER A 726 -58.76 7.63 35.95
CA SER A 726 -59.52 8.10 37.11
C SER A 726 -60.97 7.65 37.02
N THR A 727 -61.54 7.14 38.11
CA THR A 727 -62.99 6.87 38.22
C THR A 727 -63.76 8.08 38.75
N ASP A 728 -63.08 9.13 39.22
CA ASP A 728 -63.69 10.37 39.69
C ASP A 728 -63.77 11.39 38.54
N PRO A 729 -64.98 11.81 38.10
CA PRO A 729 -65.17 12.79 37.03
C PRO A 729 -64.52 14.16 37.30
N ALA A 730 -64.28 14.49 38.58
CA ALA A 730 -63.65 15.75 39.00
C ALA A 730 -62.11 15.71 38.90
N HIS A 731 -61.49 14.52 38.93
CA HIS A 731 -60.04 14.35 38.79
C HIS A 731 -59.68 14.10 37.33
N LYS A 732 -59.12 15.13 36.67
CA LYS A 732 -58.67 15.02 35.27
C LYS A 732 -57.26 14.43 35.21
N THR A 733 -57.09 13.42 34.35
CA THR A 733 -55.77 12.91 33.98
C THR A 733 -55.07 13.91 33.06
N GLY A 734 -53.75 14.01 33.18
CA GLY A 734 -52.94 14.86 32.32
C GLY A 734 -51.55 15.13 32.88
N GLY A 735 -50.65 15.63 32.03
CA GLY A 735 -49.28 15.96 32.42
C GLY A 735 -48.25 15.58 31.38
N VAL A 736 -46.99 15.78 31.75
CA VAL A 736 -45.82 15.47 30.91
C VAL A 736 -44.95 14.50 31.67
N PHE A 737 -44.55 13.41 31.01
CA PHE A 737 -43.87 12.29 31.64
C PHE A 737 -42.61 11.93 30.88
N SER A 738 -41.50 11.90 31.60
CA SER A 738 -40.18 11.52 31.09
C SER A 738 -39.97 10.02 31.31
N ALA A 739 -39.85 9.27 30.22
CA ALA A 739 -39.67 7.82 30.17
C ALA A 739 -38.26 7.47 29.67
N ASN A 740 -37.51 6.72 30.47
CA ASN A 740 -36.16 6.25 30.17
C ASN A 740 -36.02 4.76 30.49
N ALA A 741 -35.00 4.10 29.97
CA ALA A 741 -34.64 2.74 30.39
C ALA A 741 -33.15 2.45 30.21
N GLY A 742 -32.56 1.69 31.13
CA GLY A 742 -31.29 1.00 30.87
C GLY A 742 -31.54 -0.20 29.97
N LEU A 743 -30.71 -0.38 28.93
CA LEU A 743 -30.78 -1.50 27.99
C LEU A 743 -29.66 -2.49 28.25
N SER A 744 -29.98 -3.79 28.17
CA SER A 744 -29.05 -4.89 28.38
C SER A 744 -29.30 -5.98 27.37
N LEU A 745 -28.36 -6.17 26.44
CA LEU A 745 -28.39 -7.20 25.40
C LEU A 745 -27.46 -8.35 25.78
N ALA A 746 -28.02 -9.54 25.96
CA ALA A 746 -27.25 -10.75 26.22
C ALA A 746 -26.56 -11.25 24.94
N VAL A 747 -25.24 -11.49 25.04
CA VAL A 747 -24.41 -12.01 23.94
C VAL A 747 -23.88 -13.39 24.36
N PRO A 748 -24.23 -14.48 23.66
CA PRO A 748 -23.78 -15.81 24.03
C PRO A 748 -22.29 -16.01 23.74
N ALA A 749 -21.67 -16.97 24.43
CA ALA A 749 -20.31 -17.41 24.11
C ALA A 749 -20.16 -17.76 22.61
N TYR A 750 -19.02 -17.39 22.02
CA TYR A 750 -18.70 -17.62 20.61
C TYR A 750 -19.58 -16.89 19.58
N GLN A 751 -20.33 -15.85 19.98
CA GLN A 751 -21.03 -15.00 19.03
C GLN A 751 -20.03 -14.39 18.02
N ALA A 752 -20.37 -14.45 16.72
CA ALA A 752 -19.51 -13.90 15.67
C ALA A 752 -19.35 -12.38 15.84
N ALA A 753 -18.10 -11.90 15.72
CA ALA A 753 -17.80 -10.48 15.78
C ALA A 753 -18.40 -9.75 14.56
N GLY A 754 -19.03 -8.60 14.77
CA GLY A 754 -19.66 -7.81 13.72
C GLY A 754 -20.65 -6.80 14.29
N THR A 755 -21.17 -5.94 13.43
CA THR A 755 -22.20 -4.95 13.79
C THR A 755 -23.58 -5.58 13.67
N TYR A 756 -24.30 -5.68 14.80
CA TYR A 756 -25.66 -6.19 14.85
C TYR A 756 -26.65 -5.02 14.90
N THR A 757 -27.67 -5.04 14.04
CA THR A 757 -28.71 -4.01 13.99
C THR A 757 -30.10 -4.60 14.20
N GLY A 758 -30.94 -3.91 14.96
CA GLY A 758 -32.33 -4.27 15.25
C GLY A 758 -33.18 -3.02 15.40
N THR A 759 -34.50 -3.15 15.28
CA THR A 759 -35.45 -2.04 15.38
C THR A 759 -36.26 -2.14 16.66
N LEU A 760 -36.16 -1.13 17.53
CA LEU A 760 -37.00 -0.96 18.72
C LEU A 760 -38.18 -0.04 18.38
N THR A 761 -39.40 -0.55 18.53
CA THR A 761 -40.65 0.19 18.35
C THR A 761 -41.27 0.48 19.71
N LEU A 762 -41.64 1.74 19.93
CA LEU A 762 -42.36 2.18 21.11
C LEU A 762 -43.78 2.59 20.72
N THR A 763 -44.75 2.24 21.55
CA THR A 763 -46.17 2.52 21.29
C THR A 763 -46.82 3.11 22.53
N VAL A 764 -47.47 4.27 22.36
CA VAL A 764 -48.30 4.90 23.38
C VAL A 764 -49.78 4.71 23.02
N SER A 765 -50.61 4.34 24.00
CA SER A 765 -52.05 4.11 23.83
C SER A 765 -52.87 4.56 25.03
#